data_AF-A0A934LNF5-F1
#
_entry.id   AF-A0A934LNF5-F1
#
_cell.length_a   1.000
_cell.length_b   1.000
_cell.length_c   1.000
_cell.angle_alpha   90.00
_cell.angle_beta   90.00
_cell.angle_gamma   90.00
#
_symmetry.space_group_name_H-M   'P 1'
#
loop_
_entity.id
_entity.type
_entity.pdbx_description
1 polymer ?
#
loop_
_entity_poly.entity_id
_entity_poly.type
_entity_poly.pdbx_seq_one_letter_code
_entity_poly.pdbx_strand_id
1 'polypeptide(L)'
;MIPLKLRIAGFLSYREPVELNFASFDLACISGQNGAGKSSLLDAITWSLFGKARGGDKDALVNLQSKAAEVALTFAYEGAVYRVQRTAPRGKTTALEFQIAELRNSILDNSDGRGSNLELSNIAGWRPLTEKTGRETQSRIEQTLRLDYDTFVNASFFLQGKADEFTQKKASERKAVLSNILGLEIWEEYKERAANRRKEIEKEMAGIDRSVADIDAELSEENARKQKLKSLEAELKQLGAARKTQESALESIRKAAASLDQELAAEKARLEEEGRGLRGQLSVINDQSSVISGLTKQIEGAKKALAEAEAALEKRSEIEEARNAAREESATLRAENELRKLEMDELKERIDRLESAEGATCPLCGQELSEEHRKSTLKQLKADGKEKGDRFRTNKSRMEELEKQIAALGTQIAKLTNADRERLTLSNSITQWTERIESAKNAVQQWEKSGAARVREVEAILASEKFAAEIKKPTVSLDEAERALLQLQEQENKKNQEVGGARQLVDVLDSLRARKKGLALEREELSQGVMRHKTLEKAFGKDGVPALLIEQALPQIEAKANDLLDRLSAGTMSIRFATQAEYKDKKRDDLKETLDILISDGAGLRDYEMYSGGEAFRVNFAIRLALSEVLAGRKGARLQTLVIDEGFGSQDALGRQRLIEAINLVRPDFAKILVITHLDELKDAFPTRIEVEKTGNGSTVRVV
;
A
#
# COMPACT_ATOMS: atom_id res chain seq x y z
N MET A 1 -51.59 -40.70 24.52
CA MET A 1 -52.87 -40.15 24.02
C MET A 1 -54.01 -40.79 24.79
N ILE A 2 -54.92 -39.98 25.35
CA ILE A 2 -56.12 -40.40 26.10
C ILE A 2 -57.36 -39.73 25.47
N PRO A 3 -58.35 -40.46 24.93
CA PRO A 3 -59.58 -39.86 24.43
C PRO A 3 -60.41 -39.30 25.60
N LEU A 4 -60.94 -38.08 25.43
CA LEU A 4 -61.77 -37.39 26.41
C LEU A 4 -63.22 -37.24 25.93
N LYS A 5 -63.41 -36.79 24.68
CA LYS A 5 -64.73 -36.59 24.08
C LYS A 5 -64.69 -36.90 22.58
N LEU A 6 -65.72 -37.58 22.08
CA LEU A 6 -65.90 -37.86 20.67
C LEU A 6 -67.29 -37.41 20.23
N ARG A 7 -67.36 -36.62 19.16
CA ARG A 7 -68.60 -36.22 18.50
C ARG A 7 -68.59 -36.75 17.08
N ILE A 8 -69.67 -37.40 16.68
CA ILE A 8 -69.82 -38.05 15.37
C ILE A 8 -71.17 -37.63 14.79
N ALA A 9 -71.19 -37.23 13.52
CA ALA A 9 -72.43 -36.98 12.77
C ALA A 9 -72.24 -37.35 11.30
N GLY A 10 -73.28 -37.93 10.67
CA GLY A 10 -73.25 -38.33 9.25
C GLY A 10 -72.13 -39.31 8.85
N PHE A 11 -71.54 -40.04 9.81
CA PHE A 11 -70.40 -40.94 9.62
C PHE A 11 -70.83 -42.41 9.76
N LEU A 12 -70.61 -43.21 8.71
CA LEU A 12 -71.00 -44.62 8.64
C LEU A 12 -72.45 -44.84 9.08
N SER A 13 -72.68 -45.58 10.17
CA SER A 13 -74.01 -45.90 10.68
C SER A 13 -74.61 -44.78 11.58
N TYR A 14 -73.83 -43.76 11.94
CA TYR A 14 -74.24 -42.62 12.75
C TYR A 14 -74.72 -41.47 11.86
N ARG A 15 -76.04 -41.34 11.69
CA ARG A 15 -76.65 -40.27 10.88
C ARG A 15 -76.81 -38.99 11.69
N GLU A 16 -77.54 -39.05 12.79
CA GLU A 16 -77.70 -37.91 13.71
C GLU A 16 -76.45 -37.69 14.59
N PRO A 17 -76.23 -36.47 15.11
CA PRO A 17 -75.10 -36.19 16.00
C PRO A 17 -75.15 -37.01 17.30
N VAL A 18 -74.07 -37.73 17.57
CA VAL A 18 -73.83 -38.48 18.80
C VAL A 18 -72.59 -37.95 19.50
N GLU A 19 -72.67 -37.72 20.80
CA GLU A 19 -71.54 -37.34 21.64
C GLU A 19 -71.28 -38.42 22.69
N LEU A 20 -70.02 -38.87 22.78
CA LEU A 20 -69.54 -39.83 23.75
C LEU A 20 -68.49 -39.16 24.64
N ASN A 21 -68.76 -39.14 25.95
CA ASN A 21 -67.83 -38.67 26.95
C ASN A 21 -67.02 -39.86 27.49
N PHE A 22 -65.72 -39.86 27.25
CA PHE A 22 -64.82 -40.87 27.77
C PHE A 22 -64.32 -40.52 29.17
N ALA A 23 -64.40 -39.27 29.61
CA ALA A 23 -63.84 -38.86 30.90
C ALA A 23 -64.47 -39.58 32.11
N SER A 24 -65.67 -40.15 31.98
CA SER A 24 -66.42 -40.77 33.08
C SER A 24 -66.00 -42.19 33.44
N PHE A 25 -65.10 -42.83 32.68
CA PHE A 25 -64.65 -44.20 32.94
C PHE A 25 -63.20 -44.42 32.51
N ASP A 26 -62.55 -45.42 33.08
CA ASP A 26 -61.21 -45.91 32.70
C ASP A 26 -61.27 -47.24 31.95
N LEU A 27 -62.30 -48.07 32.18
CA LEU A 27 -62.58 -49.32 31.49
C LEU A 27 -64.05 -49.39 31.08
N ALA A 28 -64.34 -49.54 29.79
CA ALA A 28 -65.71 -49.70 29.29
C ALA A 28 -65.85 -50.75 28.19
N CYS A 29 -67.00 -51.42 28.20
CA CYS A 29 -67.39 -52.39 27.18
C CYS A 29 -68.41 -51.77 26.19
N ILE A 30 -68.05 -51.68 24.91
CA ILE A 30 -68.92 -51.29 23.81
C ILE A 30 -69.68 -52.53 23.33
N SER A 31 -70.99 -52.52 23.47
CA SER A 31 -71.85 -53.65 23.17
C SER A 31 -73.07 -53.27 22.33
N GLY A 32 -73.61 -54.21 21.57
CA GLY A 32 -74.69 -53.96 20.61
C GLY A 32 -74.76 -55.05 19.54
N GLN A 33 -75.85 -55.10 18.78
CA GLN A 33 -76.03 -56.10 17.72
C GLN A 33 -74.97 -55.98 16.61
N ASN A 34 -74.77 -57.04 15.84
CA ASN A 34 -73.88 -56.99 14.67
C ASN A 34 -74.40 -55.99 13.64
N GLY A 35 -73.51 -55.13 13.13
CA GLY A 35 -73.89 -54.04 12.24
C GLY A 35 -74.59 -52.84 12.91
N ALA A 36 -74.61 -52.77 14.25
CA ALA A 36 -75.14 -51.62 14.99
C ALA A 36 -74.23 -50.38 15.00
N GLY A 37 -72.97 -50.48 14.53
CA GLY A 37 -72.04 -49.35 14.49
C GLY A 37 -71.00 -49.29 15.62
N LYS A 38 -70.79 -50.39 16.36
CA LYS A 38 -69.76 -50.49 17.42
C LYS A 38 -68.37 -50.12 16.91
N SER A 39 -67.96 -50.84 15.87
CA SER A 39 -66.70 -50.70 15.14
C SER A 39 -66.54 -49.29 14.53
N SER A 40 -67.65 -48.68 14.08
CA SER A 40 -67.64 -47.32 13.52
C SER A 40 -67.23 -46.23 14.53
N LEU A 41 -67.37 -46.46 15.85
CA LEU A 41 -66.84 -45.54 16.87
C LEU A 41 -65.30 -45.49 16.86
N LEU A 42 -64.66 -46.64 16.69
CA LEU A 42 -63.20 -46.72 16.60
C LEU A 42 -62.69 -46.15 15.28
N ASP A 43 -63.41 -46.42 14.19
CA ASP A 43 -63.10 -45.83 12.88
C ASP A 43 -63.19 -44.31 12.93
N ALA A 44 -64.10 -43.74 13.72
CA ALA A 44 -64.17 -42.29 13.92
C ALA A 44 -62.90 -41.75 14.62
N ILE A 45 -62.37 -42.46 15.63
CA ILE A 45 -61.13 -42.07 16.31
C ILE A 45 -59.95 -42.12 15.33
N THR A 46 -59.73 -43.25 14.65
CA THR A 46 -58.60 -43.41 13.71
C THR A 46 -58.72 -42.46 12.52
N TRP A 47 -59.93 -42.25 12.00
CA TRP A 47 -60.17 -41.30 10.93
C TRP A 47 -59.92 -39.87 11.37
N SER A 48 -60.35 -39.46 12.57
CA SER A 48 -60.10 -38.10 13.05
C SER A 48 -58.60 -37.81 13.13
N LEU A 49 -57.80 -38.70 13.70
CA LEU A 49 -56.36 -38.49 13.90
C LEU A 49 -55.56 -38.62 12.59
N PHE A 50 -55.83 -39.67 11.80
CA PHE A 50 -54.96 -40.05 10.68
C PHE A 50 -55.60 -39.94 9.30
N GLY A 51 -56.90 -39.63 9.22
CA GLY A 51 -57.65 -39.61 7.97
C GLY A 51 -57.88 -40.99 7.35
N LYS A 52 -57.57 -42.06 8.10
CA LYS A 52 -57.68 -43.47 7.67
C LYS A 52 -58.69 -44.19 8.56
N ALA A 53 -59.64 -44.89 7.94
CA ALA A 53 -60.61 -45.77 8.59
C ALA A 53 -60.83 -47.02 7.71
N ARG A 54 -61.55 -48.02 8.24
CA ARG A 54 -62.00 -49.16 7.44
C ARG A 54 -62.87 -48.67 6.27
N GLY A 55 -62.61 -49.17 5.06
CA GLY A 55 -63.42 -48.86 3.86
C GLY A 55 -62.73 -48.02 2.77
N GLY A 56 -61.53 -47.48 3.01
CA GLY A 56 -60.61 -46.93 1.99
C GLY A 56 -61.04 -45.63 1.29
N ASP A 57 -62.29 -45.54 0.84
CA ASP A 57 -62.84 -44.39 0.14
C ASP A 57 -63.54 -43.42 1.11
N LYS A 58 -63.27 -42.12 0.94
CA LYS A 58 -63.83 -41.06 1.75
C LYS A 58 -65.35 -40.98 1.63
N ASP A 59 -65.89 -41.16 0.42
CA ASP A 59 -67.33 -41.08 0.19
C ASP A 59 -68.07 -42.30 0.76
N ALA A 60 -67.37 -43.42 0.98
CA ALA A 60 -67.89 -44.59 1.67
C ALA A 60 -68.02 -44.39 3.19
N LEU A 61 -67.33 -43.40 3.76
CA LEU A 61 -67.44 -43.03 5.18
C LEU A 61 -68.65 -42.13 5.46
N VAL A 62 -69.20 -41.47 4.44
CA VAL A 62 -70.39 -40.60 4.59
C VAL A 62 -71.64 -41.46 4.56
N ASN A 63 -72.47 -41.34 5.60
CA ASN A 63 -73.76 -42.02 5.66
C ASN A 63 -74.60 -41.69 4.41
N LEU A 64 -75.25 -42.69 3.81
CA LEU A 64 -75.99 -42.56 2.54
C LEU A 64 -77.07 -41.45 2.56
N GLN A 65 -77.63 -41.14 3.72
CA GLN A 65 -78.68 -40.14 3.91
C GLN A 65 -78.14 -38.79 4.42
N SER A 66 -76.81 -38.63 4.51
CA SER A 66 -76.15 -37.42 5.03
C SER A 66 -75.38 -36.69 3.94
N LYS A 67 -75.26 -35.36 4.07
CA LYS A 67 -74.52 -34.51 3.11
C LYS A 67 -73.02 -34.43 3.41
N ALA A 68 -72.64 -34.68 4.65
CA ALA A 68 -71.26 -34.68 5.12
C ALA A 68 -71.11 -35.64 6.30
N ALA A 69 -69.89 -36.15 6.48
CA ALA A 69 -69.48 -36.80 7.72
C ALA A 69 -68.63 -35.83 8.55
N GLU A 70 -68.91 -35.74 9.84
CA GLU A 70 -68.21 -34.88 10.79
C GLU A 70 -67.78 -35.70 11.99
N VAL A 71 -66.48 -35.65 12.30
CA VAL A 71 -65.93 -36.27 13.50
C VAL A 71 -65.03 -35.27 14.20
N ALA A 72 -65.30 -35.03 15.48
CA ALA A 72 -64.45 -34.23 16.36
C ALA A 72 -64.01 -35.07 17.56
N LEU A 73 -62.70 -35.25 17.69
CA LEU A 73 -62.09 -35.97 18.80
C LEU A 73 -61.30 -34.99 19.67
N THR A 74 -61.62 -34.96 20.96
CA THR A 74 -60.86 -34.26 22.00
C THR A 74 -60.07 -35.28 22.80
N PHE A 75 -58.77 -35.06 22.98
CA PHE A 75 -57.88 -35.98 23.68
C PHE A 75 -56.81 -35.25 24.50
N ALA A 76 -56.31 -35.91 25.55
CA ALA A 76 -55.14 -35.46 26.31
C ALA A 76 -53.86 -36.14 25.80
N TYR A 77 -52.77 -35.37 25.73
CA TYR A 77 -51.45 -35.84 25.35
C TYR A 77 -50.36 -34.95 25.96
N GLU A 78 -49.34 -35.54 26.60
CA GLU A 78 -48.21 -34.83 27.23
C GLU A 78 -48.61 -33.61 28.11
N GLY A 79 -49.70 -33.75 28.89
CA GLY A 79 -50.17 -32.70 29.80
C GLY A 79 -50.99 -31.58 29.15
N ALA A 80 -51.22 -31.63 27.83
CA ALA A 80 -52.08 -30.71 27.10
C ALA A 80 -53.33 -31.40 26.56
N VAL A 81 -54.37 -30.62 26.25
CA VAL A 81 -55.61 -31.11 25.60
C VAL A 81 -55.66 -30.59 24.18
N TYR A 82 -55.95 -31.50 23.25
CA TYR A 82 -56.04 -31.23 21.83
C TYR A 82 -57.41 -31.60 21.29
N ARG A 83 -57.81 -30.96 20.19
CA ARG A 83 -58.98 -31.31 19.41
C ARG A 83 -58.60 -31.44 17.94
N VAL A 84 -58.97 -32.57 17.35
CA VAL A 84 -58.91 -32.78 15.90
C VAL A 84 -60.32 -32.91 15.38
N GLN A 85 -60.67 -32.11 14.37
CA GLN A 85 -61.97 -32.13 13.72
C GLN A 85 -61.81 -32.33 12.23
N ARG A 86 -62.53 -33.31 11.69
CA ARG A 86 -62.62 -33.57 10.26
C ARG A 86 -64.04 -33.45 9.77
N THR A 87 -64.21 -32.70 8.71
CA THR A 87 -65.47 -32.57 7.99
C THR A 87 -65.27 -33.02 6.54
N ALA A 88 -66.01 -34.04 6.15
CA ALA A 88 -65.97 -34.66 4.84
C ALA A 88 -67.32 -34.48 4.14
N PRO A 89 -67.53 -33.36 3.41
CA PRO A 89 -68.70 -33.22 2.56
C PRO A 89 -68.59 -34.16 1.36
N ARG A 90 -69.74 -34.70 0.93
CA ARG A 90 -69.80 -35.64 -0.19
C ARG A 90 -69.30 -34.98 -1.48
N GLY A 91 -68.37 -35.62 -2.18
CA GLY A 91 -67.80 -35.10 -3.42
C GLY A 91 -66.98 -33.80 -3.31
N LYS A 92 -66.61 -33.36 -2.10
CA LYS A 92 -65.72 -32.18 -1.87
C LYS A 92 -64.46 -32.57 -1.11
N THR A 93 -63.49 -31.66 -0.99
CA THR A 93 -62.29 -31.85 -0.17
C THR A 93 -62.61 -31.97 1.32
N THR A 94 -61.83 -32.75 2.08
CA THR A 94 -61.98 -32.86 3.54
C THR A 94 -61.37 -31.63 4.20
N ALA A 95 -62.12 -30.97 5.09
CA ALA A 95 -61.57 -29.97 5.99
C ALA A 95 -60.98 -30.67 7.21
N LEU A 96 -59.76 -30.28 7.61
CA LEU A 96 -59.05 -30.78 8.78
C LEU A 96 -58.67 -29.59 9.65
N GLU A 97 -59.13 -29.59 10.89
CA GLU A 97 -58.77 -28.62 11.91
C GLU A 97 -58.04 -29.32 13.06
N PHE A 98 -56.96 -28.71 13.52
CA PHE A 98 -56.22 -29.15 14.70
C PHE A 98 -56.08 -27.99 15.68
N GLN A 99 -56.43 -28.19 16.93
CA GLN A 99 -56.47 -27.14 17.95
C GLN A 99 -55.90 -27.65 19.28
N ILE A 100 -55.37 -26.72 20.07
CA ILE A 100 -54.94 -26.95 21.46
C ILE A 100 -55.83 -26.12 22.40
N ALA A 101 -56.21 -26.71 23.54
CA ALA A 101 -57.03 -26.05 24.54
C ALA A 101 -56.20 -25.02 25.33
N GLU A 102 -56.77 -23.85 25.55
CA GLU A 102 -56.27 -22.87 26.52
C GLU A 102 -57.02 -23.09 27.84
N LEU A 103 -56.31 -23.36 28.94
CA LEU A 103 -56.92 -23.68 30.24
C LEU A 103 -57.00 -22.42 31.12
N ARG A 104 -58.11 -22.23 31.84
CA ARG A 104 -58.36 -21.02 32.67
C ARG A 104 -57.46 -20.88 33.91
N ASN A 105 -56.92 -21.98 34.45
CA ASN A 105 -56.03 -21.99 35.62
C ASN A 105 -54.85 -22.94 35.36
N SER A 106 -53.61 -22.45 35.45
CA SER A 106 -52.39 -23.19 35.05
C SER A 106 -51.72 -24.01 36.16
N ILE A 107 -52.43 -24.36 37.24
CA ILE A 107 -51.88 -25.24 38.29
C ILE A 107 -52.43 -26.64 38.06
N LEU A 108 -51.71 -27.41 37.23
CA LEU A 108 -51.81 -28.87 37.21
C LEU A 108 -50.58 -29.39 37.94
N ASP A 109 -50.72 -29.71 39.23
CA ASP A 109 -49.74 -30.54 39.92
C ASP A 109 -49.81 -31.95 39.31
N ASN A 110 -48.93 -32.22 38.36
CA ASN A 110 -48.82 -33.48 37.62
C ASN A 110 -47.83 -34.41 38.35
N SER A 111 -48.09 -34.76 39.62
CA SER A 111 -47.26 -35.74 40.33
C SER A 111 -47.50 -37.18 39.85
N ASP A 112 -48.68 -37.46 39.29
CA ASP A 112 -49.13 -38.85 39.12
C ASP A 112 -49.27 -39.30 37.66
N GLY A 113 -49.08 -38.40 36.67
CA GLY A 113 -49.03 -38.73 35.23
C GLY A 113 -50.29 -39.35 34.61
N ARG A 114 -51.32 -39.65 35.42
CA ARG A 114 -52.63 -40.14 35.02
C ARG A 114 -53.57 -38.94 34.99
N GLY A 115 -53.76 -38.34 33.81
CA GLY A 115 -54.60 -37.15 33.60
C GLY A 115 -56.11 -37.39 33.77
N SER A 116 -56.53 -38.11 34.82
CA SER A 116 -57.91 -38.52 35.06
C SER A 116 -58.81 -37.40 35.60
N ASN A 117 -58.25 -36.28 36.08
CA ASN A 117 -59.02 -35.14 36.61
C ASN A 117 -58.91 -33.86 35.76
N LEU A 118 -58.67 -33.96 34.44
CA LEU A 118 -58.85 -32.80 33.57
C LEU A 118 -60.34 -32.59 33.27
N GLU A 119 -61.00 -31.75 34.06
CA GLU A 119 -62.36 -31.36 33.75
C GLU A 119 -62.38 -30.51 32.47
N LEU A 120 -63.09 -31.00 31.44
CA LEU A 120 -63.33 -30.29 30.18
C LEU A 120 -64.00 -28.90 30.39
N SER A 121 -64.58 -28.66 31.56
CA SER A 121 -65.15 -27.38 32.03
C SER A 121 -64.12 -26.25 32.15
N ASN A 122 -62.83 -26.59 32.29
CA ASN A 122 -61.74 -25.61 32.50
C ASN A 122 -61.15 -25.03 31.21
N ILE A 123 -61.65 -25.45 30.03
CA ILE A 123 -61.19 -24.96 28.73
C ILE A 123 -61.74 -23.54 28.50
N ALA A 124 -60.85 -22.55 28.46
CA ALA A 124 -61.14 -21.15 28.18
C ALA A 124 -61.45 -20.90 26.70
N GLY A 125 -60.75 -21.62 25.82
CA GLY A 125 -60.81 -21.46 24.37
C GLY A 125 -59.97 -22.49 23.63
N TRP A 126 -60.06 -22.46 22.30
CA TRP A 126 -59.29 -23.33 21.41
C TRP A 126 -58.37 -22.49 20.54
N ARG A 127 -57.06 -22.70 20.66
CA ARG A 127 -56.06 -22.08 19.79
C ARG A 127 -55.80 -22.97 18.57
N PRO A 128 -55.86 -22.45 17.34
CA PRO A 128 -55.58 -23.24 16.15
C PRO A 128 -54.11 -23.63 16.05
N LEU A 129 -53.86 -24.89 15.72
CA LEU A 129 -52.60 -25.49 15.28
C LEU A 129 -52.71 -26.00 13.82
N THR A 130 -53.78 -25.62 13.11
CA THR A 130 -54.01 -25.94 11.71
C THR A 130 -52.98 -25.21 10.83
N GLU A 131 -52.38 -25.93 9.89
CA GLU A 131 -51.42 -25.41 8.92
C GLU A 131 -52.12 -24.94 7.62
N LYS A 132 -51.34 -24.39 6.68
CA LYS A 132 -51.89 -23.86 5.40
C LYS A 132 -52.60 -24.92 4.57
N THR A 133 -52.12 -26.17 4.63
CA THR A 133 -52.72 -27.29 3.89
C THR A 133 -53.14 -28.43 4.83
N GLY A 134 -54.10 -29.23 4.38
CA GLY A 134 -54.51 -30.44 5.11
C GLY A 134 -53.37 -31.46 5.27
N ARG A 135 -52.43 -31.51 4.32
CA ARG A 135 -51.25 -32.40 4.40
C ARG A 135 -50.24 -31.94 5.44
N GLU A 136 -49.95 -30.64 5.50
CA GLU A 136 -49.09 -30.08 6.55
C GLU A 136 -49.74 -30.23 7.92
N THR A 137 -51.06 -30.00 8.02
CA THR A 137 -51.82 -30.20 9.27
C THR A 137 -51.79 -31.68 9.70
N GLN A 138 -51.90 -32.62 8.76
CA GLN A 138 -51.74 -34.05 9.03
C GLN A 138 -50.36 -34.34 9.61
N SER A 139 -49.31 -33.83 8.96
CA SER A 139 -47.93 -33.99 9.45
C SER A 139 -47.74 -33.37 10.83
N ARG A 140 -48.36 -32.23 11.10
CA ARG A 140 -48.34 -31.58 12.41
C ARG A 140 -48.99 -32.45 13.50
N ILE A 141 -50.11 -33.11 13.19
CA ILE A 141 -50.77 -34.05 14.11
C ILE A 141 -49.85 -35.24 14.39
N GLU A 142 -49.28 -35.87 13.36
CA GLU A 142 -48.36 -37.02 13.49
C GLU A 142 -47.09 -36.66 14.26
N GLN A 143 -46.51 -35.48 14.02
CA GLN A 143 -45.35 -34.96 14.76
C GLN A 143 -45.69 -34.68 16.24
N THR A 144 -46.90 -34.17 16.50
CA THR A 144 -47.35 -33.90 17.89
C THR A 144 -47.56 -35.21 18.65
N LEU A 145 -48.20 -36.20 18.03
CA LEU A 145 -48.42 -37.52 18.62
C LEU A 145 -47.15 -38.40 18.62
N ARG A 146 -46.16 -38.05 17.80
CA ARG A 146 -44.95 -38.85 17.51
C ARG A 146 -45.30 -40.29 17.11
N LEU A 147 -46.40 -40.45 16.39
CA LEU A 147 -46.98 -41.73 16.03
C LEU A 147 -47.65 -41.58 14.67
N ASP A 148 -47.37 -42.52 13.78
CA ASP A 148 -48.12 -42.69 12.54
C ASP A 148 -49.31 -43.65 12.75
N TYR A 149 -50.15 -43.77 11.72
CA TYR A 149 -51.32 -44.64 11.73
C TYR A 149 -50.96 -46.10 12.00
N ASP A 150 -49.90 -46.61 11.35
CA ASP A 150 -49.53 -48.02 11.44
C ASP A 150 -49.02 -48.35 12.85
N THR A 151 -48.23 -47.46 13.46
CA THR A 151 -47.76 -47.59 14.84
C THR A 151 -48.93 -47.49 15.82
N PHE A 152 -49.84 -46.53 15.61
CA PHE A 152 -51.03 -46.37 16.46
C PHE A 152 -51.92 -47.62 16.46
N VAL A 153 -52.19 -48.20 15.29
CA VAL A 153 -52.98 -49.41 15.17
C VAL A 153 -52.25 -50.61 15.77
N ASN A 154 -50.98 -50.83 15.43
CA ASN A 154 -50.23 -51.99 15.91
C ASN A 154 -49.94 -51.96 17.43
N ALA A 155 -49.89 -50.77 18.04
CA ALA A 155 -49.51 -50.60 19.44
C ALA A 155 -50.68 -50.38 20.42
N SER A 156 -51.87 -49.96 19.97
CA SER A 156 -52.96 -49.54 20.88
C SER A 156 -54.35 -50.03 20.45
N PHE A 157 -54.56 -50.40 19.18
CA PHE A 157 -55.85 -50.85 18.67
C PHE A 157 -55.78 -52.29 18.14
N PHE A 158 -56.41 -53.22 18.85
CA PHE A 158 -56.78 -54.51 18.27
C PHE A 158 -58.02 -54.29 17.42
N LEU A 159 -57.87 -54.08 16.12
CA LEU A 159 -59.01 -54.01 15.21
C LEU A 159 -59.49 -55.43 14.84
N GLN A 160 -60.80 -55.58 14.62
CA GLN A 160 -61.39 -56.85 14.18
C GLN A 160 -60.71 -57.36 12.90
N GLY A 161 -60.25 -58.62 12.92
CA GLY A 161 -59.55 -59.25 11.79
C GLY A 161 -58.13 -58.76 11.54
N LYS A 162 -57.57 -57.94 12.44
CA LYS A 162 -56.19 -57.42 12.39
C LYS A 162 -55.46 -57.61 13.72
N ALA A 163 -55.87 -58.56 14.55
CA ALA A 163 -55.21 -58.86 15.83
C ALA A 163 -53.80 -59.48 15.65
N ASP A 164 -53.53 -60.02 14.48
CA ASP A 164 -52.30 -60.67 14.03
C ASP A 164 -51.39 -59.75 13.16
N GLU A 165 -51.77 -58.50 12.94
CA GLU A 165 -51.06 -57.59 12.02
C GLU A 165 -49.57 -57.40 12.35
N PHE A 166 -49.21 -57.21 13.63
CA PHE A 166 -47.80 -57.14 14.04
C PHE A 166 -47.06 -58.48 13.85
N THR A 167 -47.69 -59.60 14.18
CA THR A 167 -47.03 -60.91 14.21
C THR A 167 -46.85 -61.51 12.81
N GLN A 168 -47.75 -61.20 11.87
CA GLN A 168 -47.66 -61.59 10.44
C GLN A 168 -46.74 -60.71 9.59
N LYS A 169 -46.35 -59.52 10.06
CA LYS A 169 -45.39 -58.67 9.35
C LYS A 169 -44.05 -59.39 9.19
N LYS A 170 -43.36 -59.11 8.08
CA LYS A 170 -41.99 -59.61 7.87
C LYS A 170 -41.07 -59.09 8.97
N ALA A 171 -40.02 -59.83 9.31
CA ALA A 171 -39.04 -59.43 10.33
C ALA A 171 -38.54 -57.98 10.21
N SER A 172 -38.24 -57.50 8.98
CA SER A 172 -37.82 -56.12 8.74
C SER A 172 -38.90 -55.08 9.04
N GLU A 173 -40.15 -55.41 8.75
CA GLU A 173 -41.31 -54.54 9.04
C GLU A 173 -41.62 -54.54 10.54
N ARG A 174 -41.48 -55.68 11.23
CA ARG A 174 -41.60 -55.74 12.70
C ARG A 174 -40.52 -54.91 13.39
N LYS A 175 -39.26 -54.99 12.93
CA LYS A 175 -38.14 -54.15 13.43
C LYS A 175 -38.41 -52.66 13.19
N ALA A 176 -38.98 -52.29 12.04
CA ALA A 176 -39.37 -50.90 11.75
C ALA A 176 -40.49 -50.41 12.68
N VAL A 177 -41.54 -51.22 12.90
CA VAL A 177 -42.61 -50.89 13.86
C VAL A 177 -42.04 -50.71 15.28
N LEU A 178 -41.17 -51.62 15.74
CA LEU A 178 -40.49 -51.47 17.02
C LEU A 178 -39.63 -50.21 17.09
N SER A 179 -38.91 -49.86 16.02
CA SER A 179 -38.11 -48.64 15.94
C SER A 179 -38.97 -47.39 16.12
N ASN A 180 -40.14 -47.34 15.47
CA ASN A 180 -41.06 -46.21 15.58
C ASN A 180 -41.70 -46.14 16.97
N ILE A 181 -42.14 -47.29 17.51
CA ILE A 181 -42.61 -47.48 18.90
C ILE A 181 -41.60 -46.94 19.91
N LEU A 182 -40.33 -47.34 19.78
CA LEU A 182 -39.24 -46.93 20.66
C LEU A 182 -38.78 -45.48 20.42
N GLY A 183 -39.26 -44.83 19.36
CA GLY A 183 -38.95 -43.45 19.05
C GLY A 183 -37.56 -43.23 18.47
N LEU A 184 -37.03 -44.22 17.76
CA LEU A 184 -35.65 -44.21 17.28
C LEU A 184 -35.45 -43.40 15.98
N GLU A 185 -36.49 -42.79 15.44
CA GLU A 185 -36.43 -41.94 14.23
C GLU A 185 -35.46 -40.76 14.37
N ILE A 186 -35.32 -40.22 15.59
CA ILE A 186 -34.42 -39.10 15.89
C ILE A 186 -32.94 -39.41 15.61
N TRP A 187 -32.55 -40.70 15.65
CA TRP A 187 -31.19 -41.10 15.38
C TRP A 187 -30.81 -40.95 13.91
N GLU A 188 -31.76 -41.08 12.98
CA GLU A 188 -31.47 -40.82 11.56
C GLU A 188 -31.23 -39.31 11.32
N GLU A 189 -31.92 -38.43 12.05
CA GLU A 189 -31.66 -36.99 12.03
C GLU A 189 -30.26 -36.66 12.59
N TYR A 190 -29.87 -37.29 13.70
CA TYR A 190 -28.52 -37.12 14.26
C TYR A 190 -27.42 -37.62 13.33
N LYS A 191 -27.65 -38.76 12.67
CA LYS A 191 -26.76 -39.30 11.64
C LYS A 191 -26.61 -38.34 10.47
N GLU A 192 -27.70 -37.80 9.95
CA GLU A 192 -27.68 -36.84 8.85
C GLU A 192 -26.91 -35.56 9.24
N ARG A 193 -27.16 -35.03 10.44
CA ARG A 193 -26.42 -33.87 10.97
C ARG A 193 -24.91 -34.16 11.10
N ALA A 194 -24.55 -35.33 11.61
CA ALA A 194 -23.14 -35.75 11.72
C ALA A 194 -22.48 -35.88 10.33
N ALA A 195 -23.17 -36.48 9.37
CA ALA A 195 -22.68 -36.63 8.00
C ALA A 195 -22.50 -35.29 7.29
N ASN A 196 -23.44 -34.36 7.46
CA ASN A 196 -23.34 -33.01 6.90
C ASN A 196 -22.17 -32.24 7.51
N ARG A 197 -21.99 -32.29 8.84
CA ARG A 197 -20.85 -31.65 9.49
C ARG A 197 -19.50 -32.26 9.06
N ARG A 198 -19.45 -33.58 8.88
CA ARG A 198 -18.26 -34.28 8.33
C ARG A 198 -17.88 -33.73 6.95
N LYS A 199 -18.86 -33.60 6.04
CA LYS A 199 -18.65 -33.08 4.68
C LYS A 199 -18.16 -31.63 4.66
N GLU A 200 -18.65 -30.79 5.59
CA GLU A 200 -18.16 -29.41 5.75
C GLU A 200 -16.68 -29.38 6.14
N ILE A 201 -16.31 -30.17 7.15
CA ILE A 201 -14.91 -30.27 7.61
C ILE A 201 -14.01 -30.84 6.50
N GLU A 202 -14.45 -31.86 5.77
CA GLU A 202 -13.73 -32.42 4.61
C GLU A 202 -13.49 -31.35 3.52
N LYS A 203 -14.46 -30.45 3.30
CA LYS A 203 -14.33 -29.33 2.36
C LYS A 203 -13.32 -28.29 2.84
N GLU A 204 -13.33 -27.95 4.13
CA GLU A 204 -12.33 -27.05 4.74
C GLU A 204 -10.91 -27.64 4.61
N MET A 205 -10.75 -28.93 4.94
CA MET A 205 -9.48 -29.66 4.76
C MET A 205 -8.98 -29.62 3.32
N ALA A 206 -9.87 -29.85 2.34
CA ALA A 206 -9.49 -29.79 0.93
C ALA A 206 -9.03 -28.38 0.49
N GLY A 207 -9.55 -27.32 1.12
CA GLY A 207 -9.08 -25.95 0.91
C GLY A 207 -7.68 -25.72 1.49
N ILE A 208 -7.40 -26.26 2.66
CA ILE A 208 -6.06 -26.24 3.27
C ILE A 208 -5.07 -27.04 2.41
N ASP A 209 -5.44 -28.25 1.96
CA ASP A 209 -4.59 -29.09 1.12
C ASP A 209 -4.16 -28.38 -0.19
N ARG A 210 -5.07 -27.63 -0.82
CA ARG A 210 -4.75 -26.78 -1.98
C ARG A 210 -3.76 -25.67 -1.61
N SER A 211 -4.01 -24.97 -0.51
CA SER A 211 -3.12 -23.90 -0.04
C SER A 211 -1.72 -24.41 0.28
N VAL A 212 -1.62 -25.61 0.87
CA VAL A 212 -0.34 -26.28 1.13
C VAL A 212 0.35 -26.67 -0.16
N ALA A 213 -0.38 -27.18 -1.16
CA ALA A 213 0.17 -27.52 -2.46
C ALA A 213 0.73 -26.29 -3.20
N ASP A 214 0.02 -25.14 -3.14
CA ASP A 214 0.49 -23.89 -3.73
C ASP A 214 1.78 -23.40 -3.04
N ILE A 215 1.84 -23.49 -1.70
CA ILE A 215 3.06 -23.18 -0.95
C ILE A 215 4.21 -24.12 -1.32
N ASP A 216 3.93 -25.41 -1.51
CA ASP A 216 4.95 -26.39 -1.88
C ASP A 216 5.50 -26.17 -3.29
N ALA A 217 4.65 -25.73 -4.22
CA ALA A 217 5.09 -25.29 -5.54
C ALA A 217 6.07 -24.10 -5.44
N GLU A 218 5.74 -23.08 -4.65
CA GLU A 218 6.61 -21.92 -4.40
C GLU A 218 7.94 -22.30 -3.72
N LEU A 219 7.90 -23.18 -2.71
CA LEU A 219 9.09 -23.65 -2.01
C LEU A 219 9.99 -24.52 -2.89
N SER A 220 9.44 -25.19 -3.91
CA SER A 220 10.23 -26.00 -4.85
C SER A 220 11.21 -25.15 -5.69
N GLU A 221 10.91 -23.86 -5.90
CA GLU A 221 11.77 -22.92 -6.63
C GLU A 221 12.90 -22.31 -5.76
N GLU A 222 12.97 -22.65 -4.48
CA GLU A 222 13.92 -22.04 -3.53
C GLU A 222 15.37 -22.05 -4.03
N ASN A 223 15.84 -23.21 -4.51
CA ASN A 223 17.20 -23.36 -4.99
C ASN A 223 17.49 -22.44 -6.18
N ALA A 224 16.54 -22.31 -7.11
CA ALA A 224 16.67 -21.43 -8.27
C ALA A 224 16.69 -19.96 -7.86
N ARG A 225 15.79 -19.55 -6.94
CA ARG A 225 15.74 -18.17 -6.42
C ARG A 225 17.01 -17.79 -5.67
N LYS A 226 17.52 -18.67 -4.80
CA LYS A 226 18.79 -18.45 -4.07
C LYS A 226 19.99 -18.39 -5.01
N GLN A 227 20.06 -19.25 -6.02
CA GLN A 227 21.12 -19.19 -7.03
C GLN A 227 21.07 -17.88 -7.83
N LYS A 228 19.88 -17.44 -8.25
CA LYS A 228 19.70 -16.18 -8.96
C LYS A 228 20.07 -14.96 -8.11
N LEU A 229 19.68 -14.94 -6.84
CA LEU A 229 20.10 -13.88 -5.91
C LEU A 229 21.63 -13.83 -5.79
N LYS A 230 22.27 -15.00 -5.58
CA LYS A 230 23.73 -15.09 -5.47
C LYS A 230 24.46 -14.61 -6.74
N SER A 231 23.92 -14.91 -7.93
CA SER A 231 24.51 -14.43 -9.19
C SER A 231 24.38 -12.92 -9.34
N LEU A 232 23.20 -12.37 -9.03
CA LEU A 232 22.94 -10.92 -9.11
C LEU A 232 23.77 -10.14 -8.08
N GLU A 233 23.93 -10.64 -6.86
CA GLU A 233 24.80 -10.04 -5.84
C GLU A 233 26.28 -10.02 -6.28
N ALA A 234 26.74 -11.07 -6.97
CA ALA A 234 28.09 -11.12 -7.53
C ALA A 234 28.29 -10.10 -8.66
N GLU A 235 27.32 -9.98 -9.58
CA GLU A 235 27.31 -8.97 -10.65
C GLU A 235 27.30 -7.54 -10.08
N LEU A 236 26.45 -7.27 -9.08
CA LEU A 236 26.38 -5.97 -8.40
C LEU A 236 27.72 -5.61 -7.76
N LYS A 237 28.38 -6.58 -7.10
CA LYS A 237 29.69 -6.38 -6.50
C LYS A 237 30.76 -6.03 -7.53
N GLN A 238 30.72 -6.66 -8.70
CA GLN A 238 31.64 -6.34 -9.81
C GLN A 238 31.38 -4.93 -10.36
N LEU A 239 30.11 -4.56 -10.58
CA LEU A 239 29.74 -3.22 -11.04
C LEU A 239 30.15 -2.13 -10.04
N GLY A 240 29.92 -2.34 -8.74
CA GLY A 240 30.34 -1.40 -7.70
C GLY A 240 31.86 -1.22 -7.64
N ALA A 241 32.63 -2.28 -7.87
CA ALA A 241 34.09 -2.20 -7.97
C ALA A 241 34.55 -1.44 -9.23
N ALA A 242 33.90 -1.69 -10.37
CA ALA A 242 34.17 -0.96 -11.62
C ALA A 242 33.84 0.54 -11.48
N ARG A 243 32.68 0.89 -10.89
CA ARG A 243 32.30 2.28 -10.60
C ARG A 243 33.35 2.97 -9.74
N LYS A 244 33.77 2.35 -8.63
CA LYS A 244 34.77 2.92 -7.73
C LYS A 244 36.12 3.16 -8.43
N THR A 245 36.50 2.25 -9.32
CA THR A 245 37.71 2.39 -10.13
C THR A 245 37.58 3.59 -11.09
N GLN A 246 36.45 3.70 -11.79
CA GLN A 246 36.17 4.82 -12.70
C GLN A 246 36.08 6.17 -11.96
N GLU A 247 35.52 6.22 -10.76
CA GLU A 247 35.50 7.44 -9.91
C GLU A 247 36.92 7.90 -9.59
N SER A 248 37.80 6.97 -9.20
CA SER A 248 39.21 7.31 -8.91
C SER A 248 39.96 7.79 -10.15
N ALA A 249 39.66 7.23 -11.33
CA ALA A 249 40.22 7.66 -12.60
C ALA A 249 39.73 9.07 -12.97
N LEU A 250 38.43 9.34 -12.85
CA LEU A 250 37.84 10.64 -13.11
C LEU A 250 38.42 11.73 -12.18
N GLU A 251 38.59 11.42 -10.89
CA GLU A 251 39.19 12.37 -9.96
C GLU A 251 40.65 12.69 -10.32
N SER A 252 41.41 11.69 -10.79
CA SER A 252 42.77 11.88 -11.28
C SER A 252 42.81 12.75 -12.54
N ILE A 253 41.88 12.53 -13.48
CA ILE A 253 41.74 13.35 -14.69
C ILE A 253 41.37 14.81 -14.33
N ARG A 254 40.44 15.01 -13.38
CA ARG A 254 40.06 16.36 -12.89
C ARG A 254 41.23 17.10 -12.27
N LYS A 255 42.05 16.42 -11.46
CA LYS A 255 43.26 17.00 -10.87
C LYS A 255 44.29 17.39 -11.95
N ALA A 256 44.49 16.54 -12.95
CA ALA A 256 45.39 16.82 -14.06
C ALA A 256 44.90 18.02 -14.89
N ALA A 257 43.61 18.09 -15.21
CA ALA A 257 43.01 19.20 -15.94
C ALA A 257 43.14 20.53 -15.18
N ALA A 258 42.86 20.54 -13.87
CA ALA A 258 43.01 21.72 -13.03
C ALA A 258 44.47 22.22 -12.96
N SER A 259 45.44 21.30 -12.90
CA SER A 259 46.88 21.65 -12.95
C SER A 259 47.26 22.29 -14.27
N LEU A 260 46.80 21.73 -15.39
CA LEU A 260 47.01 22.27 -16.74
C LEU A 260 46.41 23.66 -16.90
N ASP A 261 45.19 23.88 -16.42
CA ASP A 261 44.55 25.21 -16.44
C ASP A 261 45.31 26.23 -15.60
N GLN A 262 45.86 25.82 -14.45
CA GLN A 262 46.68 26.68 -13.60
C GLN A 262 48.00 27.06 -14.27
N GLU A 263 48.68 26.11 -14.92
CA GLU A 263 49.91 26.36 -15.69
C GLU A 263 49.64 27.33 -16.85
N LEU A 264 48.53 27.14 -17.56
CA LEU A 264 48.13 27.99 -18.68
C LEU A 264 47.77 29.42 -18.23
N ALA A 265 47.08 29.56 -17.10
CA ALA A 265 46.79 30.87 -16.51
C ALA A 265 48.07 31.58 -16.05
N ALA A 266 49.03 30.86 -15.45
CA ALA A 266 50.30 31.41 -15.01
C ALA A 266 51.16 31.89 -16.19
N GLU A 267 51.27 31.09 -17.26
CA GLU A 267 52.05 31.47 -18.45
C GLU A 267 51.41 32.64 -19.20
N LYS A 268 50.07 32.67 -19.30
CA LYS A 268 49.35 33.83 -19.85
C LYS A 268 49.61 35.11 -19.03
N ALA A 269 49.50 35.03 -17.71
CA ALA A 269 49.73 36.18 -16.83
C ALA A 269 51.17 36.71 -16.93
N ARG A 270 52.15 35.80 -17.04
CA ARG A 270 53.56 36.15 -17.26
C ARG A 270 53.77 36.91 -18.57
N LEU A 271 53.22 36.41 -19.67
CA LEU A 271 53.33 37.05 -20.99
C LEU A 271 52.59 38.40 -21.04
N GLU A 272 51.43 38.52 -20.40
CA GLU A 272 50.70 39.78 -20.30
C GLU A 272 51.46 40.84 -19.50
N GLU A 273 52.10 40.45 -18.39
CA GLU A 273 52.93 41.36 -17.59
C GLU A 273 54.19 41.80 -18.34
N GLU A 274 54.86 40.87 -19.03
CA GLU A 274 55.99 41.19 -19.91
C GLU A 274 55.56 42.17 -21.02
N GLY A 275 54.41 41.92 -21.66
CA GLY A 275 53.85 42.82 -22.66
C GLY A 275 53.48 44.21 -22.11
N ARG A 276 52.93 44.28 -20.89
CA ARG A 276 52.67 45.57 -20.20
C ARG A 276 53.96 46.34 -19.94
N GLY A 277 54.98 45.69 -19.39
CA GLY A 277 56.28 46.31 -19.13
C GLY A 277 56.93 46.87 -20.39
N LEU A 278 56.93 46.09 -21.47
CA LEU A 278 57.49 46.51 -22.75
C LEU A 278 56.70 47.65 -23.41
N ARG A 279 55.35 47.66 -23.31
CA ARG A 279 54.53 48.80 -23.79
C ARG A 279 54.78 50.08 -22.99
N GLY A 280 55.00 49.97 -21.68
CA GLY A 280 55.42 51.10 -20.85
C GLY A 280 56.75 51.70 -21.32
N GLN A 281 57.73 50.84 -21.62
CA GLN A 281 59.02 51.28 -22.17
C GLN A 281 58.88 51.92 -23.57
N LEU A 282 58.03 51.38 -24.44
CA LEU A 282 57.73 51.98 -25.75
C LEU A 282 57.16 53.40 -25.63
N SER A 283 56.28 53.66 -24.66
CA SER A 283 55.74 55.00 -24.40
C SER A 283 56.84 55.99 -24.03
N VAL A 284 57.75 55.60 -23.12
CA VAL A 284 58.88 56.44 -22.69
C VAL A 284 59.80 56.78 -23.86
N ILE A 285 60.05 55.82 -24.76
CA ILE A 285 60.89 56.02 -25.95
C ILE A 285 60.23 56.95 -26.98
N ASN A 286 58.91 56.84 -27.16
CA ASN A 286 58.15 57.76 -28.00
C ASN A 286 58.22 59.21 -27.45
N ASP A 287 58.11 59.38 -26.14
CA ASP A 287 58.24 60.68 -25.49
C ASP A 287 59.66 61.26 -25.70
N GLN A 288 60.71 60.43 -25.55
CA GLN A 288 62.09 60.86 -25.82
C GLN A 288 62.32 61.30 -27.27
N SER A 289 61.66 60.66 -28.24
CA SER A 289 61.73 61.04 -29.65
C SER A 289 61.12 62.44 -29.89
N SER A 290 60.06 62.79 -29.16
CA SER A 290 59.48 64.13 -29.20
C SER A 290 60.41 65.20 -28.59
N VAL A 291 61.11 64.86 -27.51
CA VAL A 291 62.10 65.74 -26.84
C VAL A 291 63.29 66.03 -27.77
N ILE A 292 63.79 65.03 -28.50
CA ILE A 292 64.86 65.21 -29.50
C ILE A 292 64.45 66.24 -30.56
N SER A 293 63.23 66.11 -31.09
CA SER A 293 62.70 67.05 -32.09
C SER A 293 62.62 68.49 -31.57
N GLY A 294 62.14 68.68 -30.33
CA GLY A 294 62.04 69.99 -29.69
C GLY A 294 63.38 70.66 -29.44
N LEU A 295 64.35 69.93 -28.86
CA LEU A 295 65.69 70.46 -28.57
C LEU A 295 66.48 70.77 -29.85
N THR A 296 66.28 69.99 -30.92
CA THR A 296 66.94 70.24 -32.21
C THR A 296 66.58 71.61 -32.79
N LYS A 297 65.30 72.00 -32.72
CA LYS A 297 64.85 73.34 -33.14
C LYS A 297 65.44 74.47 -32.30
N GLN A 298 65.58 74.24 -30.98
CA GLN A 298 66.17 75.24 -30.08
C GLN A 298 67.66 75.47 -30.35
N ILE A 299 68.42 74.40 -30.65
CA ILE A 299 69.83 74.49 -31.04
C ILE A 299 70.01 75.28 -32.35
N GLU A 300 69.16 75.03 -33.35
CA GLU A 300 69.23 75.73 -34.64
C GLU A 300 69.03 77.24 -34.48
N GLY A 301 68.03 77.65 -33.69
CA GLY A 301 67.80 79.06 -33.35
C GLY A 301 68.96 79.71 -32.59
N ALA A 302 69.52 79.00 -31.60
CA ALA A 302 70.64 79.50 -30.80
C ALA A 302 71.94 79.64 -31.61
N LYS A 303 72.20 78.73 -32.57
CA LYS A 303 73.37 78.82 -33.47
C LYS A 303 73.32 80.06 -34.35
N LYS A 304 72.14 80.44 -34.84
CA LYS A 304 71.97 81.65 -35.66
C LYS A 304 72.28 82.92 -34.85
N ALA A 305 71.74 83.02 -33.63
CA ALA A 305 72.00 84.14 -32.73
C ALA A 305 73.47 84.21 -32.28
N LEU A 306 74.14 83.06 -32.12
CA LEU A 306 75.57 83.01 -31.78
C LEU A 306 76.43 83.64 -32.89
N ALA A 307 76.14 83.34 -34.15
CA ALA A 307 76.84 83.92 -35.30
C ALA A 307 76.66 85.44 -35.40
N GLU A 308 75.47 85.96 -35.06
CA GLU A 308 75.20 87.41 -35.01
C GLU A 308 76.02 88.11 -33.92
N ALA A 309 76.15 87.49 -32.74
CA ALA A 309 76.97 88.01 -31.64
C ALA A 309 78.47 88.00 -31.96
N GLU A 310 78.97 86.98 -32.68
CA GLU A 310 80.37 86.90 -33.12
C GLU A 310 80.71 87.99 -34.14
N ALA A 311 79.84 88.23 -35.13
CA ALA A 311 80.02 89.31 -36.11
C ALA A 311 80.03 90.71 -35.47
N ALA A 312 79.25 90.91 -34.40
CA ALA A 312 79.23 92.16 -33.64
C ALA A 312 80.55 92.42 -32.87
N LEU A 313 81.22 91.37 -32.40
CA LEU A 313 82.53 91.48 -31.72
C LEU A 313 83.66 91.81 -32.70
N GLU A 314 83.66 91.20 -33.88
CA GLU A 314 84.65 91.48 -34.92
C GLU A 314 84.59 92.94 -35.36
N LYS A 315 83.36 93.45 -35.60
CA LYS A 315 83.13 94.87 -35.91
C LYS A 315 83.54 95.82 -34.79
N ARG A 316 83.47 95.38 -33.53
CA ARG A 316 83.95 96.18 -32.38
C ARG A 316 85.47 96.30 -32.39
N SER A 317 86.19 95.22 -32.71
CA SER A 317 87.65 95.20 -32.80
C SER A 317 88.17 96.21 -33.84
N GLU A 318 87.57 96.21 -35.04
CA GLU A 318 87.92 97.15 -36.12
C GLU A 318 87.75 98.63 -35.71
N ILE A 319 86.67 98.94 -34.98
CA ILE A 319 86.37 100.31 -34.53
C ILE A 319 87.34 100.75 -33.41
N GLU A 320 87.75 99.84 -32.53
CA GLU A 320 88.74 100.11 -31.48
C GLU A 320 90.12 100.44 -32.07
N GLU A 321 90.57 99.72 -33.10
CA GLU A 321 91.82 99.99 -33.81
C GLU A 321 91.81 101.38 -34.48
N ALA A 322 90.75 101.71 -35.22
CA ALA A 322 90.60 103.01 -35.87
C ALA A 322 90.61 104.18 -34.86
N ARG A 323 90.02 103.99 -33.66
CA ARG A 323 90.01 105.01 -32.61
C ARG A 323 91.41 105.25 -32.03
N ASN A 324 92.21 104.19 -31.90
CA ASN A 324 93.56 104.29 -31.37
C ASN A 324 94.50 105.00 -32.35
N ALA A 325 94.41 104.68 -33.65
CA ALA A 325 95.18 105.37 -34.68
C ALA A 325 94.92 106.88 -34.71
N ALA A 326 93.65 107.30 -34.65
CA ALA A 326 93.28 108.73 -34.62
C ALA A 326 93.81 109.46 -33.37
N ARG A 327 93.88 108.77 -32.21
CA ARG A 327 94.47 109.32 -30.98
C ARG A 327 95.97 109.55 -31.10
N GLU A 328 96.68 108.63 -31.72
CA GLU A 328 98.14 108.70 -31.90
C GLU A 328 98.55 109.82 -32.87
N GLU A 329 97.80 109.99 -33.96
CA GLU A 329 97.97 111.11 -34.90
C GLU A 329 97.70 112.47 -34.23
N SER A 330 96.66 112.55 -33.38
CA SER A 330 96.36 113.78 -32.64
C SER A 330 97.48 114.14 -31.64
N ALA A 331 98.05 113.14 -30.96
CA ALA A 331 99.13 113.35 -30.00
C ALA A 331 100.44 113.82 -30.65
N THR A 332 100.80 113.26 -31.80
CA THR A 332 102.01 113.64 -32.55
C THR A 332 101.92 115.08 -33.07
N LEU A 333 100.81 115.47 -33.69
CA LEU A 333 100.58 116.84 -34.15
C LEU A 333 100.59 117.87 -33.00
N ARG A 334 100.13 117.47 -31.80
CA ARG A 334 100.17 118.32 -30.59
C ARG A 334 101.60 118.60 -30.16
N ALA A 335 102.45 117.57 -30.13
CA ALA A 335 103.86 117.70 -29.77
C ALA A 335 104.65 118.55 -30.78
N GLU A 336 104.41 118.37 -32.09
CA GLU A 336 105.04 119.19 -33.13
C GLU A 336 104.70 120.68 -32.97
N ASN A 337 103.45 120.99 -32.65
CA ASN A 337 103.01 122.38 -32.49
C ASN A 337 103.64 123.07 -31.27
N GLU A 338 103.82 122.36 -30.16
CA GLU A 338 104.51 122.94 -29.00
C GLU A 338 105.96 123.32 -29.32
N LEU A 339 106.69 122.45 -30.02
CA LEU A 339 108.06 122.71 -30.43
C LEU A 339 108.15 123.92 -31.37
N ARG A 340 107.26 123.99 -32.36
CA ARG A 340 107.24 125.11 -33.32
C ARG A 340 106.92 126.45 -32.66
N LYS A 341 106.11 126.45 -31.61
CA LYS A 341 105.79 127.67 -30.86
C LYS A 341 107.03 128.22 -30.16
N LEU A 342 107.83 127.36 -29.52
CA LEU A 342 109.10 127.74 -28.89
C LEU A 342 110.09 128.33 -29.92
N GLU A 343 110.23 127.68 -31.07
CA GLU A 343 111.12 128.16 -32.14
C GLU A 343 110.67 129.52 -32.72
N MET A 344 109.36 129.78 -32.79
CA MET A 344 108.82 131.05 -33.26
C MET A 344 109.09 132.19 -32.28
N ASP A 345 108.98 131.91 -30.98
CA ASP A 345 109.25 132.90 -29.92
C ASP A 345 110.73 133.32 -29.90
N GLU A 346 111.65 132.37 -30.08
CA GLU A 346 113.09 132.65 -30.17
C GLU A 346 113.48 133.44 -31.44
N LEU A 347 112.87 133.10 -32.58
CA LEU A 347 113.05 133.83 -33.84
C LEU A 347 112.59 135.29 -33.74
N LYS A 348 111.49 135.53 -33.02
CA LYS A 348 110.94 136.87 -32.81
C LYS A 348 111.88 137.74 -31.97
N GLU A 349 112.41 137.21 -30.88
CA GLU A 349 113.42 137.92 -30.07
C GLU A 349 114.65 138.33 -30.88
N ARG A 350 115.07 137.47 -31.81
CA ARG A 350 116.25 137.71 -32.66
C ARG A 350 116.01 138.81 -33.68
N ILE A 351 114.80 138.88 -34.23
CA ILE A 351 114.36 139.95 -35.14
C ILE A 351 114.34 141.31 -34.41
N ASP A 352 113.77 141.35 -33.21
CA ASP A 352 113.60 142.60 -32.45
C ASP A 352 114.96 143.22 -32.03
N ARG A 353 115.95 142.40 -31.68
CA ARG A 353 117.31 142.88 -31.35
C ARG A 353 118.06 143.45 -32.55
N LEU A 354 117.83 142.93 -33.77
CA LEU A 354 118.48 143.39 -35.00
C LEU A 354 117.85 144.68 -35.56
N GLU A 355 116.58 144.95 -35.25
CA GLU A 355 115.90 146.18 -35.69
C GLU A 355 116.38 147.44 -34.93
N SER A 356 116.84 147.30 -33.69
CA SER A 356 117.05 148.42 -32.74
C SER A 356 118.46 149.05 -32.68
N ALA A 357 119.40 148.68 -33.55
CA ALA A 357 120.81 149.13 -33.49
C ALA A 357 121.19 150.21 -34.54
N GLU A 358 121.77 151.36 -34.12
CA GLU A 358 122.30 152.44 -34.98
C GLU A 358 123.74 152.86 -34.60
N GLY A 359 124.67 152.76 -35.54
CA GLY A 359 126.10 153.11 -35.37
C GLY A 359 127.04 152.01 -35.88
N ALA A 360 128.25 152.38 -36.30
CA ALA A 360 129.20 151.57 -37.10
C ALA A 360 129.74 150.27 -36.44
N THR A 361 129.12 149.77 -35.38
CA THR A 361 129.51 148.54 -34.68
C THR A 361 128.28 147.68 -34.37
N CYS A 362 128.28 146.44 -34.85
CA CYS A 362 127.21 145.47 -34.62
C CYS A 362 127.10 145.05 -33.15
N PRO A 363 125.93 145.19 -32.47
CA PRO A 363 125.77 144.78 -31.08
C PRO A 363 125.62 143.27 -30.85
N LEU A 364 125.59 142.46 -31.92
CA LEU A 364 125.49 140.99 -31.84
C LEU A 364 126.84 140.28 -31.99
N CYS A 365 127.81 140.86 -32.73
CA CYS A 365 129.09 140.23 -33.02
C CYS A 365 130.29 141.19 -33.13
N GLY A 366 130.11 142.51 -32.99
CA GLY A 366 131.19 143.49 -32.91
C GLY A 366 131.85 143.91 -34.24
N GLN A 367 131.43 143.38 -35.38
CA GLN A 367 131.97 143.77 -36.70
C GLN A 367 131.36 145.08 -37.23
N GLU A 368 132.12 145.80 -38.06
CA GLU A 368 131.63 146.96 -38.84
C GLU A 368 130.52 146.50 -39.78
N LEU A 369 129.28 146.92 -39.51
CA LEU A 369 128.11 146.45 -40.23
C LEU A 369 127.72 147.46 -41.31
N SER A 370 127.73 147.02 -42.58
CA SER A 370 127.17 147.82 -43.68
C SER A 370 125.64 147.76 -43.68
N GLU A 371 124.98 148.85 -44.08
CA GLU A 371 123.52 148.98 -44.03
C GLU A 371 122.78 147.93 -44.90
N GLU A 372 123.42 147.43 -45.96
CA GLU A 372 122.88 146.37 -46.82
C GLU A 372 122.76 145.01 -46.12
N HIS A 373 123.74 144.66 -45.29
CA HIS A 373 123.77 143.33 -44.64
C HIS A 373 122.64 143.20 -43.61
N ARG A 374 122.33 144.27 -42.87
CA ARG A 374 121.24 144.29 -41.87
C ARG A 374 119.85 144.03 -42.47
N LYS A 375 119.55 144.67 -43.61
CA LYS A 375 118.24 144.56 -44.28
C LYS A 375 118.02 143.16 -44.87
N SER A 376 119.08 142.51 -45.37
CA SER A 376 119.03 141.14 -45.89
C SER A 376 118.66 140.12 -44.79
N THR A 377 119.35 140.16 -43.65
CA THR A 377 119.14 139.21 -42.55
C THR A 377 117.74 139.34 -41.94
N LEU A 378 117.21 140.55 -41.80
CA LEU A 378 115.85 140.78 -41.30
C LEU A 378 114.77 140.19 -42.22
N LYS A 379 114.98 140.25 -43.54
CA LYS A 379 114.04 139.69 -44.52
C LYS A 379 113.98 138.17 -44.45
N GLN A 380 115.13 137.51 -44.26
CA GLN A 380 115.19 136.05 -44.08
C GLN A 380 114.49 135.60 -42.79
N LEU A 381 114.78 136.22 -41.66
CA LEU A 381 114.18 135.83 -40.38
C LEU A 381 112.65 136.03 -40.37
N LYS A 382 112.14 137.11 -41.00
CA LYS A 382 110.69 137.32 -41.14
C LYS A 382 110.01 136.28 -42.05
N ALA A 383 110.71 135.76 -43.06
CA ALA A 383 110.18 134.69 -43.91
C ALA A 383 110.06 133.35 -43.15
N ASP A 384 111.11 132.97 -42.41
CA ASP A 384 111.12 131.76 -41.57
C ASP A 384 110.01 131.80 -40.50
N GLY A 385 109.79 132.97 -39.88
CA GLY A 385 108.72 133.15 -38.90
C GLY A 385 107.31 132.92 -39.48
N LYS A 386 107.09 133.28 -40.75
CA LYS A 386 105.79 133.10 -41.41
C LYS A 386 105.51 131.63 -41.75
N GLU A 387 106.50 130.90 -42.27
CA GLU A 387 106.34 129.47 -42.61
C GLU A 387 105.97 128.63 -41.38
N LYS A 388 106.68 128.84 -40.25
CA LYS A 388 106.38 128.14 -38.99
C LYS A 388 104.97 128.46 -38.48
N GLY A 389 104.54 129.72 -38.59
CA GLY A 389 103.22 130.17 -38.17
C GLY A 389 102.07 129.62 -39.02
N ASP A 390 102.29 129.36 -40.30
CA ASP A 390 101.29 128.72 -41.18
C ASP A 390 101.19 127.22 -40.88
N ARG A 391 102.32 126.53 -40.69
CA ARG A 391 102.36 125.10 -40.32
C ARG A 391 101.68 124.82 -38.97
N PHE A 392 101.85 125.71 -37.99
CA PHE A 392 101.18 125.61 -36.69
C PHE A 392 99.65 125.62 -36.79
N ARG A 393 99.11 126.49 -37.66
CA ARG A 393 97.67 126.62 -37.89
C ARG A 393 97.08 125.40 -38.59
N THR A 394 97.80 124.82 -39.56
CA THR A 394 97.40 123.58 -40.24
C THR A 394 97.33 122.41 -39.25
N ASN A 395 98.37 122.21 -38.44
CA ASN A 395 98.40 121.16 -37.42
C ASN A 395 97.26 121.33 -36.41
N LYS A 396 96.95 122.58 -36.01
CA LYS A 396 95.82 122.86 -35.09
C LYS A 396 94.47 122.44 -35.68
N SER A 397 94.20 122.75 -36.94
CA SER A 397 92.94 122.36 -37.60
C SER A 397 92.79 120.84 -37.70
N ARG A 398 93.88 120.11 -37.98
CA ARG A 398 93.84 118.65 -38.09
C ARG A 398 93.59 117.96 -36.75
N MET A 399 94.15 118.49 -35.66
CA MET A 399 93.88 117.99 -34.31
C MET A 399 92.40 118.12 -33.91
N GLU A 400 91.75 119.25 -34.22
CA GLU A 400 90.32 119.46 -33.91
C GLU A 400 89.42 118.49 -34.70
N GLU A 401 89.81 118.11 -35.92
CA GLU A 401 89.11 117.10 -36.72
C GLU A 401 89.27 115.68 -36.13
N LEU A 402 90.49 115.32 -35.74
CA LEU A 402 90.78 114.02 -35.11
C LEU A 402 90.05 113.85 -33.77
N GLU A 403 89.97 114.91 -32.95
CA GLU A 403 89.22 114.87 -31.67
C GLU A 403 87.73 114.55 -31.89
N LYS A 404 87.09 115.07 -32.96
CA LYS A 404 85.71 114.72 -33.33
C LYS A 404 85.57 113.26 -33.76
N GLN A 405 86.51 112.73 -34.53
CA GLN A 405 86.49 111.33 -34.97
C GLN A 405 86.64 110.36 -33.79
N ILE A 406 87.55 110.64 -32.86
CA ILE A 406 87.76 109.82 -31.65
C ILE A 406 86.48 109.71 -30.81
N ALA A 407 85.74 110.81 -30.66
CA ALA A 407 84.48 110.81 -29.91
C ALA A 407 83.39 109.96 -30.58
N ALA A 408 83.23 110.05 -31.90
CA ALA A 408 82.24 109.30 -32.66
C ALA A 408 82.50 107.78 -32.66
N LEU A 409 83.77 107.38 -32.77
CA LEU A 409 84.17 105.96 -32.66
C LEU A 409 83.92 105.41 -31.25
N GLY A 410 84.10 106.24 -30.21
CA GLY A 410 83.80 105.87 -28.82
C GLY A 410 82.33 105.48 -28.58
N THR A 411 81.37 106.19 -29.19
CA THR A 411 79.94 105.89 -29.06
C THR A 411 79.52 104.60 -29.78
N GLN A 412 80.19 104.24 -30.88
CA GLN A 412 79.90 102.99 -31.60
C GLN A 412 80.36 101.76 -30.80
N ILE A 413 81.52 101.83 -30.15
CA ILE A 413 82.04 100.75 -29.28
C ILE A 413 81.07 100.45 -28.13
N ALA A 414 80.50 101.48 -27.50
CA ALA A 414 79.57 101.33 -26.38
C ALA A 414 78.31 100.53 -26.72
N LYS A 415 77.82 100.61 -27.96
CA LYS A 415 76.65 99.83 -28.43
C LYS A 415 76.94 98.34 -28.56
N LEU A 416 78.21 97.94 -28.68
CA LEU A 416 78.64 96.55 -28.93
C LEU A 416 79.13 95.84 -27.65
N THR A 417 78.95 96.45 -26.47
CA THR A 417 79.51 95.95 -25.20
C THR A 417 78.91 94.61 -24.75
N ASN A 418 77.66 94.31 -25.09
CA ASN A 418 76.94 93.12 -24.59
C ASN A 418 77.11 91.86 -25.45
N ALA A 419 77.68 91.98 -26.66
CA ALA A 419 77.80 90.88 -27.61
C ALA A 419 78.59 89.68 -27.05
N ASP A 420 79.61 89.92 -26.23
CA ASP A 420 80.42 88.83 -25.65
C ASP A 420 79.67 87.99 -24.60
N ARG A 421 78.79 88.64 -23.82
CA ARG A 421 77.94 87.93 -22.85
C ARG A 421 76.89 87.07 -23.54
N GLU A 422 76.30 87.58 -24.62
CA GLU A 422 75.33 86.83 -25.43
C GLU A 422 75.98 85.60 -26.09
N ARG A 423 77.20 85.75 -26.63
CA ARG A 423 77.98 84.65 -27.20
C ARG A 423 78.21 83.50 -26.21
N LEU A 424 78.69 83.81 -25.00
CA LEU A 424 78.96 82.80 -23.97
C LEU A 424 77.69 82.06 -23.51
N THR A 425 76.58 82.78 -23.36
CA THR A 425 75.31 82.20 -22.89
C THR A 425 74.71 81.24 -23.93
N LEU A 426 74.74 81.63 -25.20
CA LEU A 426 74.24 80.81 -26.31
C LEU A 426 75.12 79.57 -26.53
N SER A 427 76.45 79.72 -26.44
CA SER A 427 77.40 78.60 -26.55
C SER A 427 77.15 77.52 -25.49
N ASN A 428 77.00 77.92 -24.22
CA ASN A 428 76.72 76.97 -23.13
C ASN A 428 75.37 76.24 -23.28
N SER A 429 74.34 76.95 -23.73
CA SER A 429 73.00 76.37 -23.93
C SER A 429 72.99 75.32 -25.05
N ILE A 430 73.71 75.60 -26.15
CA ILE A 430 73.87 74.65 -27.26
C ILE A 430 74.54 73.36 -26.80
N THR A 431 75.60 73.45 -25.99
CA THR A 431 76.32 72.26 -25.47
C THR A 431 75.40 71.39 -24.62
N GLN A 432 74.67 71.98 -23.66
CA GLN A 432 73.75 71.23 -22.78
C GLN A 432 72.62 70.53 -23.55
N TRP A 433 72.04 71.21 -24.56
CA TRP A 433 70.98 70.59 -25.37
C TRP A 433 71.52 69.47 -26.27
N THR A 434 72.75 69.61 -26.77
CA THR A 434 73.39 68.59 -27.62
C THR A 434 73.63 67.29 -26.83
N GLU A 435 74.14 67.38 -25.60
CA GLU A 435 74.33 66.22 -24.72
C GLU A 435 73.03 65.50 -24.39
N ARG A 436 71.94 66.25 -24.12
CA ARG A 436 70.61 65.66 -23.86
C ARG A 436 70.03 64.94 -25.08
N ILE A 437 70.21 65.47 -26.28
CA ILE A 437 69.80 64.81 -27.53
C ILE A 437 70.57 63.49 -27.71
N GLU A 438 71.88 63.49 -27.46
CA GLU A 438 72.71 62.30 -27.67
C GLU A 438 72.34 61.17 -26.69
N SER A 439 72.08 61.51 -25.42
CA SER A 439 71.58 60.55 -24.44
C SER A 439 70.23 59.94 -24.84
N ALA A 440 69.30 60.76 -25.33
CA ALA A 440 67.99 60.28 -25.80
C ALA A 440 68.09 59.43 -27.08
N LYS A 441 68.97 59.79 -28.03
CA LYS A 441 69.22 58.98 -29.24
C LYS A 441 69.76 57.60 -28.91
N ASN A 442 70.69 57.50 -27.95
CA ASN A 442 71.22 56.22 -27.51
C ASN A 442 70.15 55.31 -26.91
N ALA A 443 69.22 55.88 -26.12
CA ALA A 443 68.10 55.14 -25.56
C ALA A 443 67.13 54.62 -26.64
N VAL A 444 66.81 55.44 -27.65
CA VAL A 444 65.99 55.04 -28.81
C VAL A 444 66.66 53.91 -29.60
N GLN A 445 67.95 54.02 -29.92
CA GLN A 445 68.67 52.98 -30.65
C GLN A 445 68.77 51.66 -29.89
N GLN A 446 68.96 51.71 -28.57
CA GLN A 446 69.00 50.51 -27.74
C GLN A 446 67.64 49.80 -27.71
N TRP A 447 66.55 50.56 -27.67
CA TRP A 447 65.18 50.05 -27.75
C TRP A 447 64.88 49.38 -29.10
N GLU A 448 65.26 50.00 -30.21
CA GLU A 448 65.05 49.45 -31.56
C GLU A 448 65.77 48.11 -31.77
N LYS A 449 66.95 47.93 -31.17
CA LYS A 449 67.73 46.69 -31.29
C LYS A 449 67.14 45.50 -30.54
N SER A 450 66.40 45.72 -29.45
CA SER A 450 66.05 44.65 -28.51
C SER A 450 64.58 44.67 -28.07
N GLY A 451 64.08 45.82 -27.60
CA GLY A 451 62.70 45.96 -27.12
C GLY A 451 61.66 45.82 -28.23
N ALA A 452 61.89 46.43 -29.39
CA ALA A 452 60.92 46.44 -30.49
C ALA A 452 60.62 45.05 -31.08
N ALA A 453 61.64 44.18 -31.19
CA ALA A 453 61.46 42.80 -31.67
C ALA A 453 60.70 41.95 -30.64
N ARG A 454 61.05 42.10 -29.35
CA ARG A 454 60.43 41.34 -28.26
C ARG A 454 58.95 41.70 -28.04
N VAL A 455 58.58 42.98 -28.19
CA VAL A 455 57.16 43.41 -28.16
C VAL A 455 56.34 42.66 -29.20
N ARG A 456 56.79 42.63 -30.46
CA ARG A 456 56.06 41.95 -31.55
C ARG A 456 55.95 40.45 -31.32
N GLU A 457 57.00 39.84 -30.77
CA GLU A 457 57.02 38.41 -30.45
C GLU A 457 55.99 38.06 -29.36
N VAL A 458 56.00 38.79 -28.23
CA VAL A 458 55.07 38.56 -27.12
C VAL A 458 53.62 38.82 -27.55
N GLU A 459 53.37 39.89 -28.32
CA GLU A 459 52.03 40.17 -28.86
C GLU A 459 51.57 39.08 -29.84
N ALA A 460 52.46 38.54 -30.67
CA ALA A 460 52.13 37.44 -31.57
C ALA A 460 51.83 36.13 -30.81
N ILE A 461 52.58 35.82 -29.74
CA ILE A 461 52.35 34.63 -28.90
C ILE A 461 50.99 34.74 -28.18
N LEU A 462 50.67 35.91 -27.62
CA LEU A 462 49.38 36.17 -26.97
C LEU A 462 48.21 36.11 -27.97
N ALA A 463 48.35 36.72 -29.15
CA ALA A 463 47.29 36.76 -30.17
C ALA A 463 47.02 35.40 -30.83
N SER A 464 48.05 34.57 -30.98
CA SER A 464 47.92 33.23 -31.57
C SER A 464 47.54 32.15 -30.57
N GLU A 465 47.48 32.47 -29.28
CA GLU A 465 47.31 31.52 -28.18
C GLU A 465 48.23 30.28 -28.28
N LYS A 466 49.41 30.41 -28.92
CA LYS A 466 50.32 29.28 -29.14
C LYS A 466 50.74 28.58 -27.86
N PHE A 467 50.89 29.34 -26.77
CA PHE A 467 51.17 28.82 -25.43
C PHE A 467 50.08 27.83 -24.95
N ALA A 468 48.82 28.04 -25.34
CA ALA A 468 47.72 27.14 -25.00
C ALA A 468 47.79 25.81 -25.77
N ALA A 469 48.21 25.83 -27.03
CA ALA A 469 48.32 24.63 -27.87
C ALA A 469 49.51 23.73 -27.47
N GLU A 470 50.62 24.30 -27.01
CA GLU A 470 51.77 23.54 -26.52
C GLU A 470 51.51 22.84 -25.19
N ILE A 471 50.71 23.47 -24.32
CA ILE A 471 50.36 22.94 -22.99
C ILE A 471 49.20 21.94 -23.08
N LYS A 472 48.18 22.18 -23.93
CA LYS A 472 47.00 21.28 -24.12
C LYS A 472 47.28 20.10 -25.06
N LYS A 473 48.31 19.29 -24.79
CA LYS A 473 48.39 17.95 -25.42
C LYS A 473 47.16 17.11 -25.01
N PRO A 474 46.65 16.22 -25.89
CA PRO A 474 45.36 15.58 -25.67
C PRO A 474 45.44 14.68 -24.44
N THR A 475 44.82 15.15 -23.36
CA THR A 475 44.46 14.35 -22.20
C THR A 475 43.16 13.63 -22.49
N VAL A 476 42.97 12.46 -21.87
CA VAL A 476 41.70 11.72 -21.90
C VAL A 476 40.55 12.68 -21.64
N SER A 477 39.53 12.67 -22.52
CA SER A 477 38.43 13.61 -22.44
C SER A 477 37.67 13.45 -21.11
N LEU A 478 37.61 14.52 -20.32
CA LEU A 478 36.85 14.55 -19.06
C LEU A 478 35.39 14.11 -19.29
N ASP A 479 34.79 14.57 -20.38
CA ASP A 479 33.42 14.20 -20.78
C ASP A 479 33.26 12.70 -21.02
N GLU A 480 34.25 12.03 -21.61
CA GLU A 480 34.20 10.57 -21.84
C GLU A 480 34.27 9.82 -20.51
N ALA A 481 35.13 10.26 -19.59
CA ALA A 481 35.26 9.67 -18.27
C ALA A 481 34.00 9.88 -17.41
N GLU A 482 33.37 11.06 -17.50
CA GLU A 482 32.09 11.36 -16.82
C GLU A 482 30.94 10.53 -17.38
N ARG A 483 30.83 10.41 -18.71
CA ARG A 483 29.81 9.56 -19.34
C ARG A 483 29.97 8.09 -18.95
N ALA A 484 31.20 7.57 -18.94
CA ALA A 484 31.48 6.20 -18.52
C ALA A 484 31.09 5.95 -17.05
N LEU A 485 31.34 6.92 -16.16
CA LEU A 485 30.91 6.85 -14.76
C LEU A 485 29.38 6.81 -14.64
N LEU A 486 28.68 7.67 -15.39
CA LEU A 486 27.23 7.77 -15.35
C LEU A 486 26.56 6.49 -15.87
N GLN A 487 27.10 5.89 -16.93
CA GLN A 487 26.66 4.58 -17.42
C GLN A 487 26.83 3.46 -16.39
N LEU A 488 27.97 3.43 -15.68
CA LEU A 488 28.20 2.45 -14.60
C LEU A 488 27.23 2.66 -13.43
N GLN A 489 26.93 3.90 -13.06
CA GLN A 489 25.94 4.21 -12.02
C GLN A 489 24.53 3.75 -12.42
N GLU A 490 24.11 3.96 -13.67
CA GLU A 490 22.83 3.46 -14.17
C GLU A 490 22.76 1.93 -14.16
N GLN A 491 23.82 1.26 -14.59
CA GLN A 491 23.91 -0.20 -14.56
C GLN A 491 23.88 -0.75 -13.13
N GLU A 492 24.61 -0.13 -12.20
CA GLU A 492 24.60 -0.50 -10.78
C GLU A 492 23.21 -0.32 -10.19
N ASN A 493 22.54 0.81 -10.43
CA ASN A 493 21.19 1.08 -9.92
C ASN A 493 20.17 0.05 -10.42
N LYS A 494 20.18 -0.27 -11.73
CA LYS A 494 19.33 -1.32 -12.30
C LYS A 494 19.59 -2.68 -11.65
N LYS A 495 20.88 -3.05 -11.51
CA LYS A 495 21.26 -4.31 -10.88
C LYS A 495 20.86 -4.36 -9.41
N ASN A 496 20.93 -3.24 -8.69
CA ASN A 496 20.56 -3.14 -7.29
C ASN A 496 19.05 -3.34 -7.09
N GLN A 497 18.22 -2.82 -8.00
CA GLN A 497 16.78 -3.10 -8.04
C GLN A 497 16.50 -4.59 -8.29
N GLU A 498 17.19 -5.22 -9.24
CA GLU A 498 17.07 -6.67 -9.50
C GLU A 498 17.45 -7.50 -8.27
N VAL A 499 18.55 -7.16 -7.57
CA VAL A 499 18.97 -7.81 -6.33
C VAL A 499 17.91 -7.63 -5.24
N GLY A 500 17.36 -6.42 -5.08
CA GLY A 500 16.30 -6.14 -4.12
C GLY A 500 15.06 -7.01 -4.35
N GLY A 501 14.60 -7.11 -5.60
CA GLY A 501 13.48 -7.98 -5.97
C GLY A 501 13.77 -9.46 -5.74
N ALA A 502 14.96 -9.93 -6.13
CA ALA A 502 15.37 -11.32 -5.89
C ALA A 502 15.48 -11.66 -4.40
N ARG A 503 15.95 -10.72 -3.57
CA ARG A 503 16.06 -10.91 -2.11
C ARG A 503 14.68 -11.00 -1.47
N GLN A 504 13.74 -10.13 -1.84
CA GLN A 504 12.35 -10.22 -1.38
C GLN A 504 11.71 -11.58 -1.71
N LEU A 505 11.93 -12.10 -2.92
CA LEU A 505 11.41 -13.42 -3.31
C LEU A 505 11.98 -14.57 -2.47
N VAL A 506 13.21 -14.44 -1.97
CA VAL A 506 13.83 -15.41 -1.05
C VAL A 506 13.29 -15.25 0.36
N ASP A 507 13.16 -14.02 0.85
CA ASP A 507 12.66 -13.71 2.20
C ASP A 507 11.21 -14.20 2.41
N VAL A 508 10.37 -14.10 1.36
CA VAL A 508 9.00 -14.61 1.37
C VAL A 508 8.94 -16.12 1.67
N LEU A 509 9.96 -16.90 1.27
CA LEU A 509 9.97 -18.35 1.49
C LEU A 509 9.92 -18.73 2.98
N ASP A 510 10.54 -17.94 3.86
CA ASP A 510 10.49 -18.19 5.30
C ASP A 510 9.09 -17.93 5.88
N SER A 511 8.42 -16.89 5.40
CA SER A 511 7.02 -16.63 5.75
C SER A 511 6.09 -17.75 5.27
N LEU A 512 6.33 -18.30 4.07
CA LEU A 512 5.58 -19.42 3.51
C LEU A 512 5.78 -20.70 4.33
N ARG A 513 7.00 -20.98 4.81
CA ARG A 513 7.26 -22.11 5.73
C ARG A 513 6.52 -21.99 7.04
N ALA A 514 6.53 -20.80 7.65
CA ALA A 514 5.81 -20.55 8.89
C ALA A 514 4.29 -20.75 8.68
N ARG A 515 3.75 -20.23 7.57
CA ARG A 515 2.35 -20.43 7.19
C ARG A 515 2.02 -21.91 6.94
N LYS A 516 2.85 -22.64 6.21
CA LYS A 516 2.67 -24.09 5.97
C LYS A 516 2.61 -24.87 7.27
N LYS A 517 3.48 -24.55 8.24
CA LYS A 517 3.46 -25.19 9.57
C LYS A 517 2.15 -24.93 10.32
N GLY A 518 1.62 -23.71 10.26
CA GLY A 518 0.31 -23.37 10.83
C GLY A 518 -0.83 -24.15 10.18
N LEU A 519 -0.88 -24.17 8.85
CA LEU A 519 -1.88 -24.92 8.08
C LEU A 519 -1.82 -26.44 8.35
N ALA A 520 -0.62 -27.00 8.57
CA ALA A 520 -0.48 -28.42 8.90
C ALA A 520 -1.10 -28.77 10.26
N LEU A 521 -0.99 -27.88 11.26
CA LEU A 521 -1.63 -28.06 12.56
C LEU A 521 -3.16 -27.98 12.45
N GLU A 522 -3.66 -27.00 11.71
CA GLU A 522 -5.10 -26.83 11.45
C GLU A 522 -5.68 -28.03 10.70
N ARG A 523 -4.98 -28.53 9.67
CA ARG A 523 -5.36 -29.74 8.94
C ARG A 523 -5.46 -30.97 9.86
N GLU A 524 -4.53 -31.13 10.79
CA GLU A 524 -4.54 -32.25 11.75
C GLU A 524 -5.76 -32.18 12.68
N GLU A 525 -6.10 -30.98 13.17
CA GLU A 525 -7.30 -30.78 13.99
C GLU A 525 -8.59 -31.09 13.22
N LEU A 526 -8.70 -30.63 11.97
CA LEU A 526 -9.83 -30.95 11.11
C LEU A 526 -9.91 -32.45 10.80
N SER A 527 -8.77 -33.13 10.55
CA SER A 527 -8.70 -34.58 10.35
C SER A 527 -9.28 -35.36 11.53
N GLN A 528 -8.94 -34.95 12.76
CA GLN A 528 -9.55 -35.50 13.97
C GLN A 528 -11.05 -35.20 14.06
N GLY A 529 -11.48 -34.03 13.60
CA GLY A 529 -12.89 -33.67 13.43
C GLY A 529 -13.64 -34.64 12.51
N VAL A 530 -13.10 -34.91 11.32
CA VAL A 530 -13.67 -35.88 10.36
C VAL A 530 -13.80 -37.27 11.00
N MET A 531 -12.75 -37.73 11.69
CA MET A 531 -12.76 -39.03 12.35
C MET A 531 -13.87 -39.11 13.42
N ARG A 532 -14.01 -38.08 14.26
CA ARG A 532 -15.08 -38.01 15.28
C ARG A 532 -16.47 -38.08 14.65
N HIS A 533 -16.73 -37.31 13.60
CA HIS A 533 -18.03 -37.31 12.95
C HIS A 533 -18.34 -38.61 12.20
N LYS A 534 -17.32 -39.27 11.63
CA LYS A 534 -17.47 -40.60 11.03
C LYS A 534 -17.86 -41.66 12.07
N THR A 535 -17.29 -41.58 13.27
CA THR A 535 -17.68 -42.44 14.40
C THR A 535 -19.13 -42.18 14.82
N LEU A 536 -19.54 -40.91 14.92
CA LEU A 536 -20.92 -40.53 15.25
C LEU A 536 -21.92 -41.02 14.21
N GLU A 537 -21.63 -40.86 12.92
CA GLU A 537 -22.49 -41.35 11.84
C GLU A 537 -22.69 -42.87 11.90
N LYS A 538 -21.62 -43.64 12.19
CA LYS A 538 -21.72 -45.09 12.40
C LYS A 538 -22.56 -45.40 13.65
N ALA A 539 -22.32 -44.70 14.75
CA ALA A 539 -23.05 -44.90 16.00
C ALA A 539 -24.54 -44.56 15.88
N PHE A 540 -24.91 -43.57 15.09
CA PHE A 540 -26.30 -43.18 14.86
C PHE A 540 -26.99 -43.98 13.74
N GLY A 541 -26.24 -44.84 13.04
CA GLY A 541 -26.74 -45.73 12.01
C GLY A 541 -27.65 -46.85 12.53
N LYS A 542 -28.29 -47.57 11.60
CA LYS A 542 -29.25 -48.64 11.89
C LYS A 542 -28.66 -49.80 12.70
N ASP A 543 -27.34 -49.99 12.61
CA ASP A 543 -26.58 -51.05 13.27
C ASP A 543 -25.80 -50.50 14.49
N GLY A 544 -26.05 -49.26 14.88
CA GLY A 544 -25.41 -48.58 16.01
C GLY A 544 -26.27 -48.57 17.26
N VAL A 545 -26.39 -47.41 17.90
CA VAL A 545 -27.19 -47.19 19.11
C VAL A 545 -28.66 -47.61 18.91
N PRO A 546 -29.33 -47.34 17.77
CA PRO A 546 -30.69 -47.85 17.53
C PRO A 546 -30.83 -49.38 17.65
N ALA A 547 -29.90 -50.15 17.09
CA ALA A 547 -29.91 -51.61 17.21
C ALA A 547 -29.74 -52.04 18.67
N LEU A 548 -28.77 -51.46 19.37
CA LEU A 548 -28.51 -51.73 20.79
C LEU A 548 -29.73 -51.40 21.68
N LEU A 549 -30.45 -50.32 21.40
CA LEU A 549 -31.68 -49.96 22.13
C LEU A 549 -32.83 -50.95 21.87
N ILE A 550 -32.94 -51.50 20.66
CA ILE A 550 -33.90 -52.57 20.35
C ILE A 550 -33.51 -53.85 21.10
N GLU A 551 -32.24 -54.25 21.04
CA GLU A 551 -31.73 -55.44 21.74
C GLU A 551 -31.91 -55.36 23.26
N GLN A 552 -31.78 -54.18 23.86
CA GLN A 552 -32.05 -53.98 25.29
C GLN A 552 -33.55 -53.97 25.65
N ALA A 553 -34.42 -53.57 24.72
CA ALA A 553 -35.86 -53.51 24.94
C ALA A 553 -36.55 -54.87 24.76
N LEU A 554 -36.05 -55.71 23.85
CA LEU A 554 -36.67 -57.00 23.52
C LEU A 554 -36.81 -57.96 24.70
N PRO A 555 -35.81 -58.18 25.57
CA PRO A 555 -35.97 -59.04 26.75
C PRO A 555 -37.07 -58.57 27.69
N GLN A 556 -37.28 -57.25 27.81
CA GLN A 556 -38.35 -56.69 28.65
C GLN A 556 -39.73 -56.96 28.04
N ILE A 557 -39.85 -56.81 26.72
CA ILE A 557 -41.09 -57.11 25.98
C ILE A 557 -41.38 -58.61 26.07
N GLU A 558 -40.37 -59.47 25.89
CA GLU A 558 -40.48 -60.93 25.98
C GLU A 558 -40.97 -61.36 27.37
N ALA A 559 -40.33 -60.86 28.44
CA ALA A 559 -40.69 -61.20 29.81
C ALA A 559 -42.15 -60.82 30.14
N LYS A 560 -42.59 -59.62 29.74
CA LYS A 560 -43.97 -59.17 29.95
C LYS A 560 -44.97 -59.96 29.12
N ALA A 561 -44.65 -60.23 27.85
CA ALA A 561 -45.50 -61.05 27.00
C ALA A 561 -45.65 -62.47 27.58
N ASN A 562 -44.59 -63.02 28.15
CA ASN A 562 -44.63 -64.33 28.80
C ASN A 562 -45.42 -64.35 30.11
N ASP A 563 -45.32 -63.33 30.98
CA ASP A 563 -46.16 -63.27 32.20
C ASP A 563 -47.65 -63.24 31.85
N LEU A 564 -48.02 -62.51 30.79
CA LEU A 564 -49.39 -62.46 30.31
C LEU A 564 -49.82 -63.77 29.63
N LEU A 565 -48.97 -64.34 28.78
CA LEU A 565 -49.27 -65.57 28.05
C LEU A 565 -49.35 -66.78 28.97
N ASP A 566 -48.51 -66.85 30.01
CA ASP A 566 -48.53 -67.88 31.03
C ASP A 566 -49.91 -67.97 31.69
N ARG A 567 -50.49 -66.82 32.07
CA ARG A 567 -51.84 -66.76 32.66
C ARG A 567 -52.95 -67.14 31.67
N LEU A 568 -52.84 -66.68 30.42
CA LEU A 568 -53.84 -66.98 29.38
C LEU A 568 -53.82 -68.45 28.96
N SER A 569 -52.65 -69.07 28.95
CA SER A 569 -52.41 -70.45 28.49
C SER A 569 -52.34 -71.47 29.64
N ALA A 570 -52.38 -71.04 30.89
CA ALA A 570 -52.07 -71.85 32.08
C ALA A 570 -50.70 -72.53 32.01
N GLY A 571 -49.68 -71.76 31.62
CA GLY A 571 -48.28 -72.20 31.53
C GLY A 571 -47.97 -73.17 30.41
N THR A 572 -48.85 -73.29 29.41
CA THR A 572 -48.63 -74.20 28.27
C THR A 572 -47.87 -73.56 27.12
N MET A 573 -47.75 -72.23 27.08
CA MET A 573 -47.13 -71.49 25.98
C MET A 573 -46.17 -70.40 26.47
N SER A 574 -45.05 -70.24 25.79
CA SER A 574 -44.12 -69.11 25.97
C SER A 574 -43.60 -68.58 24.63
N ILE A 575 -43.36 -67.28 24.54
CA ILE A 575 -42.82 -66.54 23.40
C ILE A 575 -41.32 -66.31 23.57
N ARG A 576 -40.59 -66.38 22.47
CA ARG A 576 -39.20 -65.93 22.35
C ARG A 576 -39.00 -65.10 21.08
N PHE A 577 -38.36 -63.95 21.21
CA PHE A 577 -37.93 -63.14 20.07
C PHE A 577 -36.51 -63.53 19.65
N ALA A 578 -36.34 -64.03 18.43
CA ALA A 578 -35.03 -64.28 17.85
C ALA A 578 -34.56 -63.03 17.09
N THR A 579 -33.43 -62.46 17.51
CA THR A 579 -32.81 -61.28 16.89
C THR A 579 -31.84 -61.62 15.76
N GLN A 580 -31.53 -62.90 15.61
CA GLN A 580 -30.59 -63.43 14.62
C GLN A 580 -31.16 -64.69 13.97
N ALA A 581 -31.03 -64.82 12.65
CA ALA A 581 -31.36 -66.02 11.89
C ALA A 581 -30.25 -66.33 10.89
N GLU A 582 -30.09 -67.60 10.52
CA GLU A 582 -29.16 -68.01 9.48
C GLU A 582 -29.60 -67.49 8.09
N TYR A 583 -28.66 -67.09 7.24
CA TYR A 583 -28.98 -66.84 5.84
C TYR A 583 -29.32 -68.16 5.14
N LYS A 584 -30.24 -68.11 4.16
CA LYS A 584 -30.57 -69.27 3.31
C LYS A 584 -29.35 -69.80 2.53
N ASP A 585 -28.32 -68.97 2.35
CA ASP A 585 -27.05 -69.36 1.76
C ASP A 585 -26.10 -69.90 2.84
N LYS A 586 -25.91 -71.23 2.86
CA LYS A 586 -25.07 -71.95 3.84
C LYS A 586 -23.57 -71.65 3.74
N LYS A 587 -23.14 -70.80 2.80
CA LYS A 587 -21.73 -70.36 2.68
C LYS A 587 -21.40 -69.10 3.49
N ARG A 588 -22.41 -68.41 4.03
CA ARG A 588 -22.23 -67.29 4.96
C ARG A 588 -22.23 -67.81 6.39
N ASP A 589 -21.17 -67.48 7.11
CA ASP A 589 -21.00 -67.78 8.54
C ASP A 589 -21.56 -66.66 9.44
N ASP A 590 -21.96 -65.52 8.85
CA ASP A 590 -22.62 -64.42 9.54
C ASP A 590 -24.14 -64.64 9.65
N LEU A 591 -24.70 -64.36 10.83
CA LEU A 591 -26.15 -64.42 11.05
C LEU A 591 -26.81 -63.13 10.54
N LYS A 592 -27.99 -63.27 9.94
CA LYS A 592 -28.86 -62.17 9.54
C LYS A 592 -29.55 -61.61 10.78
N GLU A 593 -29.47 -60.30 11.00
CA GLU A 593 -30.37 -59.64 11.95
C GLU A 593 -31.83 -59.79 11.52
N THR A 594 -32.65 -60.29 12.42
CA THR A 594 -34.07 -60.56 12.21
C THR A 594 -34.85 -60.16 13.46
N LEU A 595 -36.17 -60.31 13.40
CA LEU A 595 -37.01 -60.29 14.57
C LEU A 595 -38.06 -61.36 14.35
N ASP A 596 -37.70 -62.61 14.62
CA ASP A 596 -38.58 -63.76 14.47
C ASP A 596 -39.27 -64.09 15.80
N ILE A 597 -40.53 -64.53 15.72
CA ILE A 597 -41.36 -64.84 16.88
C ILE A 597 -41.49 -66.36 16.95
N LEU A 598 -40.88 -66.95 17.96
CA LEU A 598 -40.92 -68.39 18.22
C LEU A 598 -41.82 -68.64 19.42
N ILE A 599 -42.69 -69.65 19.32
CA ILE A 599 -43.57 -70.06 20.41
C ILE A 599 -43.18 -71.47 20.83
N SER A 600 -42.89 -71.63 22.11
CA SER A 600 -42.72 -72.94 22.73
C SER A 600 -44.05 -73.36 23.35
N ASP A 601 -44.48 -74.58 23.04
CA ASP A 601 -45.61 -75.24 23.67
C ASP A 601 -45.29 -76.71 24.02
N GLY A 602 -46.30 -77.50 24.40
CA GLY A 602 -46.14 -78.92 24.72
C GLY A 602 -45.63 -79.78 23.56
N ALA A 603 -45.65 -79.29 22.31
CA ALA A 603 -45.11 -79.96 21.12
C ALA A 603 -43.70 -79.46 20.73
N GLY A 604 -43.16 -78.46 21.44
CA GLY A 604 -41.83 -77.89 21.22
C GLY A 604 -41.84 -76.47 20.67
N LEU A 605 -40.69 -76.01 20.16
CA LEU A 605 -40.50 -74.66 19.65
C LEU A 605 -40.86 -74.59 18.16
N ARG A 606 -41.81 -73.71 17.80
CA ARG A 606 -42.31 -73.55 16.43
C ARG A 606 -42.51 -72.08 16.07
N ASP A 607 -42.50 -71.79 14.77
CA ASP A 607 -42.80 -70.46 14.25
C ASP A 607 -44.25 -70.06 14.55
N TYR A 608 -44.48 -68.77 14.78
CA TYR A 608 -45.82 -68.20 15.04
C TYR A 608 -46.86 -68.62 13.98
N GLU A 609 -46.45 -68.71 12.72
CA GLU A 609 -47.29 -69.03 11.57
C GLU A 609 -47.96 -70.42 11.65
N MET A 610 -47.48 -71.30 12.54
CA MET A 610 -48.05 -72.65 12.75
C MET A 610 -49.27 -72.66 13.69
N TYR A 611 -49.58 -71.54 14.35
CA TYR A 611 -50.68 -71.42 15.30
C TYR A 611 -51.89 -70.72 14.65
N SER A 612 -53.10 -71.19 14.94
CA SER A 612 -54.35 -70.59 14.42
C SER A 612 -55.48 -70.63 15.45
N GLY A 613 -56.52 -69.81 15.24
CA GLY A 613 -57.67 -69.76 16.14
C GLY A 613 -57.35 -69.18 17.52
N GLY A 614 -57.76 -69.90 18.59
CA GLY A 614 -57.71 -69.38 19.96
C GLY A 614 -56.29 -69.22 20.52
N GLU A 615 -55.34 -70.08 20.13
CA GLU A 615 -53.94 -70.04 20.55
C GLU A 615 -53.19 -68.85 19.96
N ALA A 616 -53.32 -68.65 18.65
CA ALA A 616 -52.74 -67.49 17.97
C ALA A 616 -53.26 -66.17 18.57
N PHE A 617 -54.55 -66.11 18.92
CA PHE A 617 -55.13 -64.95 19.57
C PHE A 617 -54.47 -64.64 20.93
N ARG A 618 -54.26 -65.65 21.79
CA ARG A 618 -53.61 -65.45 23.10
C ARG A 618 -52.18 -64.93 22.95
N VAL A 619 -51.42 -65.45 21.99
CA VAL A 619 -50.05 -64.98 21.70
C VAL A 619 -50.05 -63.55 21.19
N ASN A 620 -50.91 -63.24 20.22
CA ASN A 620 -51.05 -61.89 19.68
C ASN A 620 -51.47 -60.88 20.75
N PHE A 621 -52.39 -61.29 21.63
CA PHE A 621 -52.85 -60.49 22.75
C PHE A 621 -51.71 -60.20 23.73
N ALA A 622 -50.96 -61.22 24.14
CA ALA A 622 -49.83 -61.09 25.05
C ALA A 622 -48.70 -60.19 24.49
N ILE A 623 -48.28 -60.41 23.23
CA ILE A 623 -47.25 -59.60 22.58
C ILE A 623 -47.68 -58.14 22.48
N ARG A 624 -48.90 -57.89 21.99
CA ARG A 624 -49.38 -56.52 21.82
C ARG A 624 -49.52 -55.81 23.15
N LEU A 625 -50.07 -56.48 24.16
CA LEU A 625 -50.24 -55.89 25.47
C LEU A 625 -48.87 -55.56 26.11
N ALA A 626 -47.89 -56.45 25.98
CA ALA A 626 -46.51 -56.18 26.39
C ALA A 626 -45.89 -54.99 25.65
N LEU A 627 -46.10 -54.87 24.33
CA LEU A 627 -45.66 -53.71 23.55
C LEU A 627 -46.35 -52.41 24.00
N SER A 628 -47.66 -52.45 24.20
CA SER A 628 -48.47 -51.34 24.70
C SER A 628 -48.03 -50.89 26.10
N GLU A 629 -47.69 -51.83 26.98
CA GLU A 629 -47.24 -51.55 28.35
C GLU A 629 -45.81 -51.01 28.41
N VAL A 630 -44.89 -51.55 27.60
CA VAL A 630 -43.52 -50.99 27.47
C VAL A 630 -43.55 -49.56 26.90
N LEU A 631 -44.53 -49.25 26.06
CA LEU A 631 -44.81 -47.89 25.60
C LEU A 631 -45.41 -46.99 26.69
N ALA A 632 -46.32 -47.53 27.51
CA ALA A 632 -47.04 -46.79 28.55
C ALA A 632 -46.18 -46.48 29.79
N GLY A 633 -45.23 -47.38 30.13
CA GLY A 633 -44.39 -47.27 31.33
C GLY A 633 -43.20 -46.31 31.24
N ARG A 634 -42.98 -45.63 30.10
CA ARG A 634 -41.88 -44.68 29.91
C ARG A 634 -42.34 -43.25 30.20
N LYS A 635 -41.48 -42.44 30.84
CA LYS A 635 -41.72 -40.98 30.98
C LYS A 635 -41.94 -40.37 29.59
N GLY A 636 -43.10 -39.72 29.39
CA GLY A 636 -43.51 -39.24 28.06
C GLY A 636 -44.26 -40.27 27.20
N ALA A 637 -44.95 -41.24 27.83
CA ALA A 637 -45.71 -42.30 27.17
C ALA A 637 -46.60 -41.78 26.03
N ARG A 638 -46.31 -42.25 24.81
CA ARG A 638 -47.01 -41.81 23.58
C ARG A 638 -48.47 -42.31 23.55
N LEU A 639 -48.74 -43.49 24.12
CA LEU A 639 -50.05 -44.15 24.13
C LEU A 639 -50.42 -44.59 25.54
N GLN A 640 -51.63 -44.24 25.97
CA GLN A 640 -52.19 -44.61 27.29
C GLN A 640 -53.63 -45.13 27.15
N THR A 641 -54.04 -45.44 25.92
CA THR A 641 -55.35 -45.99 25.57
C THR A 641 -55.14 -47.37 24.98
N LEU A 642 -55.97 -48.33 25.36
CA LEU A 642 -56.01 -49.67 24.82
C LEU A 642 -57.40 -49.92 24.26
N VAL A 643 -57.50 -50.41 23.03
CA VAL A 643 -58.77 -50.71 22.39
C VAL A 643 -58.76 -52.14 21.89
N ILE A 644 -59.71 -52.95 22.36
CA ILE A 644 -59.83 -54.38 22.06
C ILE A 644 -61.10 -54.62 21.25
N ASP A 645 -61.04 -54.66 19.91
CA ASP A 645 -62.18 -54.89 19.01
C ASP A 645 -62.30 -56.39 18.66
N GLU A 646 -63.31 -57.06 19.24
CA GLU A 646 -63.74 -58.43 18.95
C GLU A 646 -62.61 -59.48 18.80
N GLY A 647 -62.30 -60.17 19.89
CA GLY A 647 -61.36 -61.31 19.91
C GLY A 647 -61.78 -62.48 20.80
N PHE A 648 -62.91 -62.33 21.50
CA PHE A 648 -63.42 -63.31 22.46
C PHE A 648 -64.20 -64.45 21.81
N GLY A 649 -64.64 -64.29 20.55
CA GLY A 649 -65.47 -65.27 19.85
C GLY A 649 -64.71 -66.54 19.40
N SER A 650 -63.37 -66.48 19.31
CA SER A 650 -62.53 -67.65 19.02
C SER A 650 -62.09 -68.41 20.27
N GLN A 651 -62.53 -67.97 21.45
CA GLN A 651 -62.15 -68.52 22.75
C GLN A 651 -63.30 -69.33 23.35
N ASP A 652 -62.94 -70.36 24.11
CA ASP A 652 -63.89 -71.11 24.95
C ASP A 652 -64.26 -70.31 26.21
N ALA A 653 -65.23 -70.81 26.99
CA ALA A 653 -65.70 -70.13 28.20
C ALA A 653 -64.55 -69.83 29.19
N LEU A 654 -63.62 -70.76 29.37
CA LEU A 654 -62.45 -70.61 30.25
C LEU A 654 -61.45 -69.57 29.70
N GLY A 655 -61.15 -69.60 28.39
CA GLY A 655 -60.28 -68.62 27.74
C GLY A 655 -60.83 -67.20 27.80
N ARG A 656 -62.16 -67.04 27.66
CA ARG A 656 -62.83 -65.73 27.82
C ARG A 656 -62.68 -65.17 29.23
N GLN A 657 -62.86 -66.00 30.26
CA GLN A 657 -62.67 -65.59 31.65
C GLN A 657 -61.23 -65.13 31.91
N ARG A 658 -60.23 -65.91 31.46
CA ARG A 658 -58.82 -65.56 31.62
C ARG A 658 -58.44 -64.25 30.91
N LEU A 659 -59.04 -63.98 29.76
CA LEU A 659 -58.84 -62.70 29.07
C LEU A 659 -59.39 -61.51 29.87
N ILE A 660 -60.57 -61.65 30.48
CA ILE A 660 -61.13 -60.60 31.35
C ILE A 660 -60.21 -60.36 32.56
N GLU A 661 -59.71 -61.43 33.18
CA GLU A 661 -58.76 -61.33 34.30
C GLU A 661 -57.46 -60.64 33.86
N ALA A 662 -56.91 -60.98 32.69
CA ALA A 662 -55.72 -60.34 32.14
C ALA A 662 -55.96 -58.84 31.83
N ILE A 663 -57.12 -58.46 31.29
CA ILE A 663 -57.48 -57.05 31.03
C ILE A 663 -57.58 -56.26 32.34
N ASN A 664 -58.17 -56.85 33.38
CA ASN A 664 -58.26 -56.20 34.69
C ASN A 664 -56.90 -56.06 35.37
N LEU A 665 -55.98 -57.00 35.14
CA LEU A 665 -54.62 -56.93 35.68
C LEU A 665 -53.83 -55.74 35.12
N VAL A 666 -53.91 -55.52 33.80
CA VAL A 666 -53.20 -54.43 33.10
C VAL A 666 -53.94 -53.10 33.18
N ARG A 667 -55.16 -53.08 33.72
CA ARG A 667 -55.96 -51.85 33.89
C ARG A 667 -55.18 -50.69 34.52
N PRO A 668 -54.32 -50.87 35.54
CA PRO A 668 -53.56 -49.77 36.12
C PRO A 668 -52.53 -49.13 35.16
N ASP A 669 -52.09 -49.85 34.13
CA ASP A 669 -51.04 -49.38 33.21
C ASP A 669 -51.60 -48.52 32.07
N PHE A 670 -52.93 -48.54 31.87
CA PHE A 670 -53.62 -47.75 30.86
C PHE A 670 -54.55 -46.73 31.51
N ALA A 671 -54.59 -45.52 30.98
CA ALA A 671 -55.56 -44.51 31.40
C ALA A 671 -56.96 -44.80 30.86
N LYS A 672 -57.06 -45.54 29.75
CA LYS A 672 -58.30 -45.90 29.07
C LYS A 672 -58.22 -47.28 28.45
N ILE A 673 -59.21 -48.14 28.71
CA ILE A 673 -59.40 -49.42 28.04
C ILE A 673 -60.82 -49.48 27.47
N LEU A 674 -60.94 -49.72 26.16
CA LEU A 674 -62.21 -49.92 25.45
C LEU A 674 -62.28 -51.35 24.93
N VAL A 675 -63.27 -52.11 25.34
CA VAL A 675 -63.49 -53.48 24.87
C VAL A 675 -64.73 -53.51 23.99
N ILE A 676 -64.66 -54.05 22.78
CA ILE A 676 -65.82 -54.21 21.89
C ILE A 676 -66.16 -55.69 21.77
N THR A 677 -67.41 -56.02 22.03
CA THR A 677 -67.90 -57.40 21.93
C THR A 677 -69.39 -57.42 21.57
N HIS A 678 -69.78 -58.42 20.79
CA HIS A 678 -71.19 -58.77 20.55
C HIS A 678 -71.69 -59.88 21.49
N LEU A 679 -70.83 -60.43 22.36
CA LEU A 679 -71.19 -61.48 23.30
C LEU A 679 -71.90 -60.89 24.50
N ASP A 680 -73.17 -61.23 24.68
CA ASP A 680 -73.99 -60.74 25.78
C ASP A 680 -73.41 -61.14 27.15
N GLU A 681 -72.84 -62.34 27.26
CA GLU A 681 -72.20 -62.89 28.47
C GLU A 681 -71.02 -62.05 28.99
N LEU A 682 -70.38 -61.25 28.13
CA LEU A 682 -69.24 -60.41 28.51
C LEU A 682 -69.66 -59.01 28.95
N LYS A 683 -70.92 -58.61 28.73
CA LYS A 683 -71.41 -57.26 29.05
C LYS A 683 -71.38 -56.98 30.55
N ASP A 684 -71.69 -57.99 31.36
CA ASP A 684 -71.77 -57.86 32.83
C ASP A 684 -70.39 -57.95 33.51
N ALA A 685 -69.34 -58.33 32.79
CA ALA A 685 -67.99 -58.47 33.32
C ALA A 685 -67.21 -57.13 33.42
N PHE A 686 -67.76 -56.03 32.89
CA PHE A 686 -67.11 -54.72 32.85
C PHE A 686 -67.91 -53.67 33.63
N PRO A 687 -67.24 -52.71 34.30
CA PRO A 687 -67.88 -51.75 35.21
C PRO A 687 -68.73 -50.69 34.51
N THR A 688 -68.43 -50.35 33.25
CA THR A 688 -69.16 -49.36 32.45
C THR A 688 -69.49 -49.95 31.09
N ARG A 689 -70.71 -49.68 30.60
CA ARG A 689 -71.17 -50.19 29.31
C ARG A 689 -71.51 -49.04 28.38
N ILE A 690 -71.16 -49.22 27.11
CA ILE A 690 -71.51 -48.31 26.02
C ILE A 690 -72.41 -49.10 25.08
N GLU A 691 -73.71 -48.91 25.21
CA GLU A 691 -74.70 -49.62 24.41
C GLU A 691 -74.92 -48.87 23.10
N VAL A 692 -74.70 -49.58 22.00
CA VAL A 692 -74.89 -49.08 20.64
C VAL A 692 -76.12 -49.75 20.05
N GLU A 693 -77.16 -48.94 19.83
CA GLU A 693 -78.43 -49.39 19.28
C GLU A 693 -78.66 -48.81 17.88
N LYS A 694 -79.16 -49.66 16.98
CA LYS A 694 -79.52 -49.24 15.62
C LYS A 694 -80.98 -48.80 15.60
N THR A 695 -81.22 -47.52 15.29
CA THR A 695 -82.56 -46.95 15.14
C THR A 695 -82.87 -46.65 13.67
N GLY A 696 -84.12 -46.31 13.36
CA GLY A 696 -84.53 -45.86 12.02
C GLY A 696 -83.85 -44.57 11.56
N ASN A 697 -83.32 -43.77 12.50
CA ASN A 697 -82.60 -42.53 12.24
C ASN A 697 -81.07 -42.70 12.34
N GLY A 698 -80.57 -43.94 12.28
CA GLY A 698 -79.15 -44.27 12.43
C GLY A 698 -78.83 -44.85 13.81
N SER A 699 -77.54 -45.02 14.07
CA SER A 699 -77.04 -45.61 15.32
C SER A 699 -77.02 -44.57 16.43
N THR A 700 -77.39 -44.97 17.63
CA THR A 700 -77.37 -44.15 18.85
C THR A 700 -76.51 -44.83 19.91
N VAL A 701 -75.92 -44.04 20.81
CA VAL A 701 -75.04 -44.54 21.87
C VAL A 701 -75.53 -44.07 23.23
N ARG A 702 -75.52 -44.97 24.21
CA ARG A 702 -75.78 -44.66 25.61
C ARG A 702 -74.69 -45.24 26.51
N VAL A 703 -74.22 -44.45 27.46
CA VAL A 703 -73.35 -44.96 28.54
C VAL A 703 -74.24 -45.38 29.70
N VAL A 704 -74.08 -46.63 30.15
CA VAL A 704 -74.85 -47.29 31.21
C VAL A 704 -73.93 -47.68 32.35
#